data_AF-A0A2V9KZV0-F1
#
_entry.id   AF-A0A2V9KZV0-F1
#
_cell.length_a   1.000
_cell.length_b   1.000
_cell.length_c   1.000
_cell.angle_alpha   90.00
_cell.angle_beta   90.00
_cell.angle_gamma   90.00
#
_symmetry.space_group_name_H-M   'P 1'
#
loop_
_entity.id
_entity.type
_entity.pdbx_description
1 polymer ?
#
loop_
_entity_poly.entity_id
_entity_poly.type
_entity_poly.pdbx_seq_one_letter_code
_entity_poly.pdbx_strand_id
1 'polypeptide(L)'
;MTEDAGPYKGLDRYKAREAVVHDLAQQGLLEKTEDYTLSLGTCQRCKTVVEPLLSKQWFMKMKPLAGPAIQVVKHGRIRIAPENYRKIYLDWMENLHDWCVSRQLWWGHRIPAWYCDACGEVGEVIVARQTPAGCPKCQARSLRPETDVLDTWFSSALWPFATLGWPDETEDLRRFYPNDLMIMGFDILFFWGARMIMMGLKFMHDAPFRELYIHALVRDAERQKMSKTKGNVLDPLEVTEKYGTDAVRFALAISAAPGTDIAFSEDKVKSYRNFANKIWNAGRFILMNLERLPEPVRNQLGAALQPIPGLGLDRVAAPERLALADRWIFSRLVAVTREINDALASYRFHEAAHTIYHFFWHEFCDWYLEWVKPEIADGSRESGVGSRENSDSLVPTPDARLPASDSRAAWVNLTRVFEAALHLLHPFMPFITEELWHQLPRAGRDPSLSLTTFSLVSERVADPVSEECFKTIRELIVAARDAKAEMGLQTQRPSAQVASDDLRALELFRAHQETILRLAGLEALNFTRERPSGDAGGVRHVGPSVDLRLFHEEHVDVEAERLRLERDKVKIEQQLTQLDKQLGNESFLSRAPKDVVDNAKRRHAELSQQLRKVAESLERPRDGGRIISVNLRELARNNEPYFQFDREERHMAGILFHLLNHKDNAERVVHKAERNWEINLAEFGVYLDYSYPRDLWNKMGVKAESNNHKRDVILGMLGSYRFDTSRLASLKEVKEFNAFFIGPRASRKYIQSPANWSLTQIETSLRPQSSNSDRDLVTACKIKWAFKAKPDIVIHADRERALCIELKLESVEGSYPSEASEKKLLRERGLFAEGKVLQLPMSQTDLQKFLMTELLGLDCRFLFITRHKTSGTECVSWSDFLGLLEPLPNPPPYIAAALENAEHLLAP
;
A
#
# COMPACT_ATOMS: atom_id res chain seq x y z
N MET A 1 6.16 57.61 -15.17
CA MET A 1 5.47 58.24 -16.30
C MET A 1 6.51 58.91 -17.19
N THR A 2 6.32 58.90 -18.51
CA THR A 2 7.26 59.46 -19.51
C THR A 2 7.23 61.00 -19.49
N GLU A 3 8.12 61.60 -20.29
CA GLU A 3 8.18 63.05 -20.54
C GLU A 3 6.85 63.60 -21.10
N ASP A 4 6.18 62.81 -21.94
CA ASP A 4 4.91 63.21 -22.60
C ASP A 4 3.71 63.23 -21.66
N ALA A 5 3.85 62.77 -20.42
CA ALA A 5 2.76 62.72 -19.45
C ALA A 5 2.41 64.08 -18.82
N GLY A 6 2.97 65.18 -19.34
CA GLY A 6 2.70 66.56 -18.90
C GLY A 6 2.95 66.74 -17.40
N PRO A 7 1.96 67.20 -16.61
CA PRO A 7 2.14 67.47 -15.17
C PRO A 7 2.45 66.20 -14.36
N TYR A 8 2.17 65.00 -14.90
CA TYR A 8 2.41 63.73 -14.22
C TYR A 8 3.77 63.11 -14.56
N LYS A 9 4.60 63.80 -15.35
CA LYS A 9 5.96 63.37 -15.71
C LYS A 9 6.76 62.99 -14.46
N GLY A 10 7.50 61.88 -14.54
CA GLY A 10 8.37 61.39 -13.45
C GLY A 10 7.64 60.68 -12.30
N LEU A 11 6.31 60.76 -12.21
CA LEU A 11 5.57 60.02 -11.20
C LEU A 11 5.58 58.51 -11.49
N ASP A 12 5.51 57.69 -10.43
CA ASP A 12 5.15 56.28 -10.58
C ASP A 12 3.74 56.14 -11.16
N ARG A 13 3.46 55.08 -11.93
CA ARG A 13 2.19 54.91 -12.63
C ARG A 13 0.97 54.85 -11.69
N TYR A 14 1.12 54.30 -10.48
CA TYR A 14 0.01 54.23 -9.53
C TYR A 14 -0.27 55.60 -8.91
N LYS A 15 0.80 56.33 -8.55
CA LYS A 15 0.69 57.72 -8.07
C LYS A 15 0.12 58.65 -9.13
N ALA A 16 0.52 58.47 -10.39
CA ALA A 16 -0.03 59.22 -11.51
C ALA A 16 -1.52 58.95 -11.69
N ARG A 17 -1.96 57.69 -11.53
CA ARG A 17 -3.39 57.34 -11.59
C ARG A 17 -4.20 58.05 -10.52
N GLU A 18 -3.72 58.08 -9.27
CA GLU A 18 -4.37 58.82 -8.17
C GLU A 18 -4.45 60.33 -8.45
N ALA A 19 -3.35 60.92 -8.93
CA ALA A 19 -3.30 62.33 -9.29
C ALA A 19 -4.27 62.69 -10.43
N VAL A 20 -4.33 61.85 -11.47
CA VAL A 20 -5.28 62.04 -12.59
C VAL A 20 -6.72 62.00 -12.10
N VAL A 21 -7.09 61.03 -11.25
CA VAL A 21 -8.47 60.94 -10.73
C VAL A 21 -8.82 62.17 -9.88
N HIS A 22 -7.88 62.64 -9.05
CA HIS A 22 -8.06 63.85 -8.26
C HIS A 22 -8.26 65.09 -9.15
N ASP A 23 -7.44 65.28 -10.18
CA ASP A 23 -7.54 66.43 -11.07
C ASP A 23 -8.84 66.40 -11.89
N LEU A 24 -9.28 65.22 -12.34
CA LEU A 24 -10.58 65.04 -12.98
C LEU A 24 -11.74 65.42 -12.05
N ALA A 25 -11.65 65.05 -10.77
CA ALA A 25 -12.66 65.44 -9.78
C ALA A 25 -12.69 66.96 -9.55
N GLN A 26 -11.53 67.60 -9.42
CA GLN A 26 -11.44 69.06 -9.26
C GLN A 26 -11.98 69.83 -10.47
N GLN A 27 -11.82 69.29 -11.67
CA GLN A 27 -12.34 69.88 -12.91
C GLN A 27 -13.83 69.59 -13.15
N GLY A 28 -14.48 68.81 -12.27
CA GLY A 28 -15.87 68.39 -12.46
C GLY A 28 -16.07 67.40 -13.62
N LEU A 29 -15.02 66.70 -14.04
CA LEU A 29 -15.02 65.73 -15.15
C LEU A 29 -15.12 64.28 -14.67
N LEU A 30 -15.13 64.04 -13.34
CA LEU A 30 -15.30 62.73 -12.75
C LEU A 30 -16.79 62.45 -12.49
N GLU A 31 -17.39 61.56 -13.29
CA GLU A 31 -18.80 61.18 -13.14
C GLU A 31 -19.03 60.18 -11.99
N LYS A 32 -18.21 59.12 -11.92
CA LYS A 32 -18.38 58.04 -10.94
C LYS A 32 -17.05 57.32 -10.68
N THR A 33 -16.87 56.86 -9.44
CA THR A 33 -15.85 55.89 -9.04
C THR A 33 -16.54 54.67 -8.46
N GLU A 34 -16.19 53.48 -8.93
CA GLU A 34 -16.69 52.22 -8.39
C GLU A 34 -15.63 51.12 -8.37
N ASP A 35 -15.81 50.16 -7.48
CA ASP A 35 -14.96 48.99 -7.42
C ASP A 35 -15.18 48.10 -8.65
N TYR A 36 -14.10 47.80 -9.37
CA TYR A 36 -14.14 47.01 -10.58
C TYR A 36 -13.10 45.88 -10.56
N THR A 37 -13.55 44.65 -10.77
CA THR A 37 -12.67 43.47 -10.80
C THR A 37 -12.06 43.29 -12.18
N LEU A 38 -10.76 43.51 -12.31
CA LEU A 38 -9.99 43.39 -13.56
C LEU A 38 -9.14 42.13 -13.59
N SER A 39 -9.11 41.46 -14.75
CA SER A 39 -8.09 40.44 -15.03
C SER A 39 -6.81 41.11 -15.54
N LEU A 40 -5.91 41.46 -14.63
CA LEU A 40 -4.68 42.17 -14.97
C LEU A 40 -3.59 41.21 -15.48
N GLY A 41 -3.02 41.54 -16.63
CA GLY A 41 -1.83 40.86 -17.15
C GLY A 41 -0.62 41.10 -16.25
N THR A 42 0.04 40.03 -15.82
CA THR A 42 1.25 40.12 -14.98
C THR A 42 2.39 39.33 -15.59
N CYS A 43 3.63 39.78 -15.34
CA CYS A 43 4.82 39.05 -15.74
C CYS A 43 4.83 37.69 -15.02
N GLN A 44 4.90 36.60 -15.78
CA GLN A 44 4.86 35.26 -15.20
C GLN A 44 5.99 35.02 -14.17
N ARG A 45 7.15 35.68 -14.35
CA ARG A 45 8.33 35.54 -13.51
C ARG A 45 8.30 36.44 -12.27
N CYS A 46 8.22 37.76 -12.43
CA CYS A 46 8.31 38.72 -11.32
C CYS A 46 6.95 39.19 -10.78
N LYS A 47 5.83 38.79 -11.40
CA LYS A 47 4.45 39.14 -11.00
C LYS A 47 4.06 40.61 -11.12
N THR A 48 4.97 41.48 -11.55
CA THR A 48 4.65 42.88 -11.86
C THR A 48 3.58 42.98 -12.94
N VAL A 49 2.62 43.89 -12.78
CA VAL A 49 1.63 44.21 -13.82
C VAL A 49 2.34 44.68 -15.08
N VAL A 50 1.98 44.06 -16.21
CA VAL A 50 2.53 44.37 -17.53
C VAL A 50 1.76 45.54 -18.10
N GLU A 51 2.51 46.53 -18.58
CA GLU A 51 1.95 47.70 -19.25
C GLU A 51 2.38 47.65 -20.72
N PRO A 52 1.45 47.86 -21.68
CA PRO A 52 1.80 47.97 -23.07
C PRO A 52 2.58 49.27 -23.31
N LEU A 53 3.75 49.15 -23.94
CA LEU A 53 4.57 50.29 -24.37
C LEU A 53 4.97 50.09 -25.83
N LEU A 54 4.81 51.12 -26.66
CA LEU A 54 5.32 51.10 -28.02
C LEU A 54 6.84 51.17 -27.99
N SER A 55 7.48 50.15 -28.52
CA SER A 55 8.94 50.04 -28.63
C SER A 55 9.33 49.41 -29.96
N LYS A 56 10.48 49.81 -30.52
CA LYS A 56 11.04 49.16 -31.71
C LYS A 56 11.52 47.77 -31.31
N GLN A 57 11.06 46.74 -32.02
CA GLN A 57 11.34 45.33 -31.74
C GLN A 57 11.49 44.55 -33.05
N TRP A 58 12.15 43.40 -32.97
CA TRP A 58 12.27 42.45 -34.08
C TRP A 58 11.10 41.48 -34.06
N PHE A 59 10.41 41.37 -35.20
CA PHE A 59 9.28 40.47 -35.37
C PHE A 59 9.54 39.47 -36.50
N MET A 60 9.07 38.24 -36.29
CA MET A 60 8.97 37.23 -37.33
C MET A 60 7.53 37.16 -37.85
N LYS A 61 7.39 37.30 -39.17
CA LYS A 61 6.10 37.19 -39.85
C LYS A 61 5.63 35.73 -39.85
N MET A 62 4.61 35.41 -39.06
CA MET A 62 4.28 34.01 -38.76
C MET A 62 3.35 33.37 -39.79
N LYS A 63 2.47 34.15 -40.42
CA LYS A 63 1.50 33.66 -41.41
C LYS A 63 2.09 32.76 -42.51
N PRO A 64 3.22 33.09 -43.17
CA PRO A 64 3.81 32.22 -44.19
C PRO A 64 4.42 30.92 -43.64
N LEU A 65 4.76 30.88 -42.35
CA LEU A 65 5.29 29.69 -41.68
C LEU A 65 4.18 28.78 -41.16
N ALA A 66 3.09 29.38 -40.66
CA ALA A 66 1.96 28.66 -40.08
C ALA A 66 1.19 27.83 -41.12
N GLY A 67 1.01 28.35 -42.33
CA GLY A 67 0.27 27.67 -43.40
C GLY A 67 0.77 26.25 -43.69
N PRO A 68 2.06 26.06 -44.07
CA PRO A 68 2.63 24.73 -44.28
C PRO A 68 2.54 23.83 -43.05
N ALA A 69 2.76 24.38 -41.85
CA ALA A 69 2.70 23.63 -40.59
C ALA A 69 1.29 23.10 -40.27
N ILE A 70 0.25 23.88 -40.58
CA ILE A 70 -1.15 23.44 -40.50
C ILE A 70 -1.40 22.26 -41.46
N GLN A 71 -0.91 22.35 -42.69
CA GLN A 71 -1.18 21.34 -43.72
C GLN A 71 -0.55 19.99 -43.39
N VAL A 72 0.68 19.95 -42.87
CA VAL A 72 1.33 18.66 -42.55
C VAL A 72 0.62 17.92 -41.41
N VAL A 73 0.01 18.64 -40.46
CA VAL A 73 -0.80 18.03 -39.39
C VAL A 73 -2.21 17.68 -39.89
N LYS A 74 -2.82 18.49 -40.76
CA LYS A 74 -4.13 18.18 -41.36
C LYS A 74 -4.06 16.91 -42.22
N HIS A 75 -3.01 16.76 -43.04
CA HIS A 75 -2.81 15.60 -43.93
C HIS A 75 -2.18 14.37 -43.24
N GLY A 76 -1.89 14.43 -41.93
CA GLY A 76 -1.34 13.29 -41.19
C GLY A 76 0.13 12.99 -41.46
N ARG A 77 0.88 13.91 -42.09
CA ARG A 77 2.35 13.82 -42.21
C ARG A 77 3.05 13.93 -40.85
N ILE A 78 2.39 14.62 -39.92
CA ILE A 78 2.72 14.63 -38.50
C ILE A 78 1.49 14.14 -37.75
N ARG A 79 1.62 13.04 -37.01
CA ARG A 79 0.58 12.53 -36.12
C ARG A 79 0.75 13.11 -34.73
N ILE A 80 -0.29 13.76 -34.19
CA ILE A 80 -0.29 14.26 -32.81
C ILE A 80 -1.09 13.29 -31.95
N ALA A 81 -0.47 12.71 -30.94
CA ALA A 81 -1.09 11.80 -30.00
C ALA A 81 -1.06 12.38 -28.58
N PRO A 82 -2.16 12.34 -27.81
CA PRO A 82 -3.50 11.92 -28.21
C PRO A 82 -4.21 12.92 -29.14
N GLU A 83 -5.22 12.44 -29.88
CA GLU A 83 -5.88 13.18 -30.99
C GLU A 83 -6.53 14.51 -30.56
N ASN A 84 -6.93 14.65 -29.29
CA ASN A 84 -7.51 15.90 -28.77
C ASN A 84 -6.54 17.09 -28.91
N TYR A 85 -5.22 16.87 -28.80
CA TYR A 85 -4.23 17.94 -28.95
C TYR A 85 -4.03 18.36 -30.40
N ARG A 86 -4.44 17.54 -31.38
CA ARG A 86 -4.42 17.94 -32.79
C ARG A 86 -5.35 19.13 -33.03
N LYS A 87 -6.56 19.09 -32.49
CA LYS A 87 -7.51 20.22 -32.60
C LYS A 87 -6.94 21.48 -31.93
N ILE A 88 -6.45 21.34 -30.69
CA ILE A 88 -5.85 22.44 -29.92
C ILE A 88 -4.69 23.09 -30.69
N TYR A 89 -3.84 22.28 -31.32
CA TYR A 89 -2.76 22.75 -32.17
C TYR A 89 -3.29 23.56 -33.37
N LEU A 90 -4.26 23.01 -34.11
CA LEU A 90 -4.79 23.65 -35.32
C LEU A 90 -5.48 24.99 -35.00
N ASP A 91 -6.32 25.02 -33.96
CA ASP A 91 -7.04 26.21 -33.52
C ASP A 91 -6.05 27.35 -33.17
N TRP A 92 -4.93 27.02 -32.53
CA TRP A 92 -3.90 28.01 -32.21
C TRP A 92 -3.13 28.48 -33.43
N MET A 93 -2.78 27.57 -34.34
CA MET A 93 -2.02 27.89 -35.55
C MET A 93 -2.81 28.77 -36.53
N GLU A 94 -4.14 28.61 -36.60
CA GLU A 94 -5.01 29.42 -37.45
C GLU A 94 -5.15 30.87 -36.97
N ASN A 95 -4.96 31.13 -35.68
CA ASN A 95 -5.08 32.45 -35.05
C ASN A 95 -3.73 33.08 -34.66
N LEU A 96 -2.63 32.60 -35.24
CA LEU A 96 -1.29 32.99 -34.83
C LEU A 96 -0.92 34.41 -35.27
N HIS A 97 -0.41 35.22 -34.33
CA HIS A 97 0.14 36.55 -34.58
C HIS A 97 1.65 36.53 -34.85
N ASP A 98 2.15 37.64 -35.42
CA ASP A 98 3.59 37.83 -35.63
C ASP A 98 4.36 37.77 -34.31
N TRP A 99 5.46 37.03 -34.32
CA TRP A 99 6.19 36.70 -33.11
C TRP A 99 7.27 37.74 -32.85
N CYS A 100 7.17 38.46 -31.73
CA CYS A 100 8.26 39.30 -31.24
C CYS A 100 9.42 38.42 -30.76
N VAL A 101 10.53 38.42 -31.50
CA VAL A 101 11.71 37.58 -31.27
C VAL A 101 12.82 38.29 -30.51
N SER A 102 12.80 39.62 -30.40
CA SER A 102 13.78 40.37 -29.61
C SER A 102 13.45 40.38 -28.11
N ARG A 103 14.48 40.35 -27.28
CA ARG A 103 14.41 40.46 -25.82
C ARG A 103 15.52 41.36 -25.33
N GLN A 104 15.18 42.31 -24.45
CA GLN A 104 16.14 43.18 -23.77
C GLN A 104 16.71 42.46 -22.53
N LEU A 105 17.34 41.31 -22.76
CA LEU A 105 17.95 40.46 -21.73
C LEU A 105 19.45 40.33 -21.98
N TRP A 106 20.22 40.08 -20.92
CA TRP A 106 21.66 39.84 -21.05
C TRP A 106 22.01 38.43 -21.51
N TRP A 107 21.11 37.46 -21.27
CA TRP A 107 21.31 36.06 -21.61
C TRP A 107 20.48 35.67 -22.83
N GLY A 108 21.17 35.32 -23.92
CA GLY A 108 20.56 34.86 -25.17
C GLY A 108 21.50 35.05 -26.35
N HIS A 109 21.11 34.53 -27.52
CA HIS A 109 21.88 34.74 -28.74
C HIS A 109 21.65 36.16 -29.24
N ARG A 110 22.70 36.97 -29.35
CA ARG A 110 22.58 38.34 -29.88
C ARG A 110 22.01 38.31 -31.30
N ILE A 111 21.06 39.18 -31.59
CA ILE A 111 20.54 39.31 -32.95
C ILE A 111 21.69 39.80 -33.83
N PRO A 112 21.99 39.12 -34.97
CA PRO A 112 23.14 39.44 -35.81
C PRO A 112 22.83 40.64 -36.72
N ALA A 113 22.56 41.78 -36.10
CA ALA A 113 22.23 43.05 -36.72
C ALA A 113 23.14 44.17 -36.21
N TRP A 114 23.40 45.17 -37.05
CA TRP A 114 24.18 46.37 -36.76
C TRP A 114 23.47 47.59 -37.32
N TYR A 115 23.69 48.74 -36.69
CA TYR A 115 23.14 50.02 -37.06
C TYR A 115 24.28 50.95 -37.52
N CYS A 116 24.11 51.56 -38.69
CA CYS A 116 24.97 52.63 -39.16
C CYS A 116 24.35 53.98 -38.82
N ASP A 117 24.85 54.63 -37.78
CA ASP A 117 24.37 55.94 -37.33
C ASP A 117 24.77 57.08 -38.30
N ALA A 118 25.71 56.83 -39.22
CA ALA A 118 26.09 57.79 -40.27
C ALA A 118 25.13 57.82 -41.49
N CYS A 119 24.12 56.95 -41.54
CA CYS A 119 23.20 56.84 -42.68
C CYS A 119 21.83 57.48 -42.39
N GLY A 120 21.66 58.75 -42.78
CA GLY A 120 20.37 59.45 -42.69
C GLY A 120 19.82 59.56 -41.26
N GLU A 121 18.60 60.10 -41.12
CA GLU A 121 17.99 60.34 -39.79
C GLU A 121 17.58 59.07 -39.04
N VAL A 122 17.35 57.95 -39.75
CA VAL A 122 16.81 56.71 -39.17
C VAL A 122 17.89 55.64 -38.95
N GLY A 123 19.10 55.85 -39.47
CA GLY A 123 20.17 54.85 -39.54
C GLY A 123 19.90 53.75 -40.57
N GLU A 124 20.94 53.08 -41.05
CA GLU A 124 20.82 51.88 -41.88
C GLU A 124 20.94 50.62 -41.01
N VAL A 125 20.02 49.66 -41.15
CA VAL A 125 20.07 48.38 -40.43
C VAL A 125 20.74 47.32 -41.31
N ILE A 126 21.79 46.71 -40.80
CA ILE A 126 22.63 45.74 -41.50
C ILE A 126 22.48 44.40 -40.80
N VAL A 127 21.96 43.38 -41.49
CA VAL A 127 21.85 42.01 -40.97
C VAL A 127 22.86 41.14 -41.71
N ALA A 128 23.75 40.46 -40.99
CA ALA A 128 24.84 39.69 -41.57
C ALA A 128 25.23 38.50 -40.70
N ARG A 129 25.69 37.38 -41.30
CA ARG A 129 26.17 36.21 -40.55
C ARG A 129 27.51 36.45 -39.86
N GLN A 130 28.31 37.35 -40.41
CA GLN A 130 29.60 37.76 -39.88
C GLN A 130 29.58 39.26 -39.62
N THR A 131 30.42 39.72 -38.70
CA THR A 131 30.55 41.14 -38.38
C THR A 131 30.91 41.94 -39.64
N PRO A 132 30.07 42.89 -40.08
CA PRO A 132 30.33 43.69 -41.26
C PRO A 132 31.55 44.61 -41.04
N ALA A 133 32.43 44.70 -42.03
CA ALA A 133 33.62 45.56 -41.98
C ALA A 133 33.29 47.07 -42.13
N GLY A 134 32.10 47.39 -42.61
CA GLY A 134 31.61 48.76 -42.78
C GLY A 134 30.18 48.76 -43.34
N CYS A 135 29.55 49.93 -43.32
CA CYS A 135 28.20 50.10 -43.85
C CYS A 135 28.18 49.84 -45.36
N PRO A 136 27.29 48.97 -45.89
CA PRO A 136 27.21 48.71 -47.32
C PRO A 136 26.76 49.94 -48.13
N LYS A 137 26.13 50.93 -47.48
CA LYS A 137 25.56 52.12 -48.11
C LYS A 137 26.51 53.32 -48.11
N CYS A 138 27.10 53.66 -46.95
CA CYS A 138 27.98 54.84 -46.82
C CYS A 138 29.44 54.52 -46.50
N GLN A 139 29.82 53.23 -46.43
CA GLN A 139 31.18 52.76 -46.14
C GLN A 139 31.74 53.18 -44.76
N ALA A 140 30.92 53.77 -43.89
CA ALA A 140 31.31 54.08 -42.51
C ALA A 140 31.67 52.80 -41.75
N ARG A 141 32.81 52.82 -41.04
CA ARG A 141 33.30 51.68 -40.25
C ARG A 141 32.75 51.62 -38.83
N SER A 142 32.23 52.75 -38.33
CA SER A 142 31.62 52.81 -37.00
C SER A 142 30.19 52.27 -37.08
N LEU A 143 30.04 50.98 -36.77
CA LEU A 143 28.75 50.29 -36.74
C LEU A 143 28.41 49.91 -35.30
N ARG A 144 27.21 50.29 -34.87
CA ARG A 144 26.72 49.96 -33.54
C ARG A 144 26.00 48.60 -33.58
N PRO A 145 26.46 47.57 -32.87
CA PRO A 145 25.78 46.28 -32.86
C PRO A 145 24.41 46.38 -32.18
N GLU A 146 23.48 45.54 -32.60
CA GLU A 146 22.25 45.28 -31.87
C GLU A 146 22.57 44.73 -30.48
N THR A 147 21.87 45.23 -29.48
CA THR A 147 22.02 44.84 -28.08
C THR A 147 20.98 43.80 -27.66
N ASP A 148 19.86 43.73 -28.38
CA ASP A 148 18.82 42.74 -28.14
C ASP A 148 19.31 41.31 -28.42
N VAL A 149 18.79 40.37 -27.62
CA VAL A 149 18.98 38.94 -27.81
C VAL A 149 17.72 38.29 -28.35
N LEU A 150 17.87 37.14 -28.99
CA LEU A 150 16.77 36.31 -29.47
C LEU A 150 16.02 35.66 -28.30
N ASP A 151 14.71 35.52 -28.46
CA ASP A 151 13.83 34.73 -27.60
C ASP A 151 14.36 33.30 -27.46
N THR A 152 14.32 32.73 -26.26
CA THR A 152 14.79 31.36 -26.00
C THR A 152 14.07 30.34 -26.87
N TRP A 153 12.78 30.57 -27.16
CA TRP A 153 12.02 29.69 -28.05
C TRP A 153 12.51 29.73 -29.51
N PHE A 154 13.25 30.76 -29.92
CA PHE A 154 13.86 30.84 -31.25
C PHE A 154 14.94 29.77 -31.42
N SER A 155 15.86 29.66 -30.46
CA SER A 155 16.90 28.62 -30.54
C SER A 155 16.31 27.23 -30.31
N SER A 156 15.40 27.07 -29.33
CA SER A 156 14.75 25.77 -29.07
C SER A 156 13.94 25.25 -30.27
N ALA A 157 13.37 26.13 -31.10
CA ALA A 157 12.66 25.73 -32.30
C ALA A 157 13.55 25.07 -33.36
N LEU A 158 14.86 25.26 -33.29
CA LEU A 158 15.83 24.66 -34.23
C LEU A 158 16.32 23.28 -33.75
N TRP A 159 15.93 22.84 -32.55
CA TRP A 159 16.42 21.63 -31.89
C TRP A 159 16.44 20.35 -32.76
N PRO A 160 15.39 20.03 -33.56
CA PRO A 160 15.34 18.75 -34.27
C PRO A 160 16.45 18.53 -35.31
N PHE A 161 17.09 19.60 -35.77
CA PHE A 161 18.12 19.54 -36.81
C PHE A 161 19.43 20.22 -36.38
N ALA A 162 19.37 21.28 -35.56
CA ALA A 162 20.57 21.94 -35.03
C ALA A 162 21.43 21.01 -34.17
N THR A 163 20.81 20.09 -33.43
CA THR A 163 21.54 19.10 -32.61
C THR A 163 22.25 18.04 -33.43
N LEU A 164 21.80 17.83 -34.66
CA LEU A 164 22.37 16.83 -35.56
C LEU A 164 23.50 17.41 -36.41
N GLY A 165 23.85 18.69 -36.24
CA GLY A 165 24.97 19.33 -36.96
C GLY A 165 24.56 20.36 -38.01
N TRP A 166 23.27 20.69 -38.14
CA TRP A 166 22.84 21.84 -38.94
C TRP A 166 23.47 23.14 -38.39
N PRO A 167 23.96 24.06 -39.23
CA PRO A 167 23.70 24.19 -40.67
C PRO A 167 24.53 23.33 -41.62
N ASP A 168 25.45 22.51 -41.10
CA ASP A 168 26.25 21.61 -41.94
C ASP A 168 25.47 20.33 -42.28
N GLU A 169 25.80 19.71 -43.41
CA GLU A 169 25.18 18.45 -43.87
C GLU A 169 25.91 17.23 -43.31
N THR A 170 25.81 17.04 -42.00
CA THR A 170 26.45 15.92 -41.30
C THR A 170 25.75 14.59 -41.60
N GLU A 171 26.45 13.48 -41.31
CA GLU A 171 25.86 12.14 -41.40
C GLU A 171 24.68 11.97 -40.44
N ASP A 172 24.79 12.46 -39.21
CA ASP A 172 23.71 12.39 -38.21
C ASP A 172 22.45 13.11 -38.70
N LEU A 173 22.61 14.29 -39.32
CA LEU A 173 21.48 15.02 -39.89
C LEU A 173 20.80 14.22 -41.00
N ARG A 174 21.57 13.58 -41.90
CA ARG A 174 21.00 12.75 -42.97
C ARG A 174 20.34 11.47 -42.45
N ARG A 175 20.88 10.90 -41.37
CA ARG A 175 20.44 9.60 -40.84
C ARG A 175 19.23 9.72 -39.93
N PHE A 176 19.18 10.75 -39.10
CA PHE A 176 18.21 10.89 -38.01
C PHE A 176 17.17 11.99 -38.22
N TYR A 177 17.28 12.79 -39.29
CA TYR A 177 16.22 13.71 -39.69
C TYR A 177 15.41 13.14 -40.87
N PRO A 178 14.07 13.15 -40.79
CA PRO A 178 13.28 13.63 -39.66
C PRO A 178 13.16 12.59 -38.54
N ASN A 179 13.03 13.08 -37.30
CA ASN A 179 12.96 12.23 -36.12
C ASN A 179 11.69 11.36 -36.13
N ASP A 180 11.73 10.17 -35.54
CA ASP A 180 10.54 9.31 -35.46
C ASP A 180 9.47 9.89 -34.53
N LEU A 181 9.87 10.27 -33.31
CA LEU A 181 8.96 10.67 -32.24
C LEU A 181 9.51 11.86 -31.43
N MET A 182 8.67 12.86 -31.22
CA MET A 182 8.88 13.94 -30.26
C MET A 182 7.93 13.78 -29.06
N ILE A 183 8.47 13.79 -27.84
CA ILE A 183 7.69 13.64 -26.59
C ILE A 183 7.76 14.95 -25.81
N MET A 184 6.61 15.50 -25.40
CA MET A 184 6.57 16.71 -24.58
C MET A 184 5.30 16.87 -23.74
N GLY A 185 5.35 17.77 -22.75
CA GLY A 185 4.17 18.22 -22.02
C GLY A 185 3.29 19.15 -22.85
N PHE A 186 1.98 19.16 -22.58
CA PHE A 186 1.04 20.01 -23.32
C PHE A 186 1.30 21.52 -23.14
N ASP A 187 1.98 21.93 -22.08
CA ASP A 187 2.24 23.32 -21.73
C ASP A 187 3.24 24.02 -22.68
N ILE A 188 4.02 23.23 -23.44
CA ILE A 188 5.00 23.73 -24.42
C ILE A 188 4.66 23.38 -25.87
N LEU A 189 3.48 22.83 -26.13
CA LEU A 189 3.00 22.50 -27.49
C LEU A 189 3.12 23.70 -28.44
N PHE A 190 2.70 24.89 -27.99
CA PHE A 190 2.70 26.10 -28.82
C PHE A 190 4.06 26.78 -28.92
N PHE A 191 4.80 26.82 -27.80
CA PHE A 191 6.07 27.53 -27.72
C PHE A 191 7.21 26.72 -28.33
N TRP A 192 7.11 25.40 -28.32
CA TRP A 192 8.16 24.51 -28.81
C TRP A 192 7.69 23.64 -29.97
N GLY A 193 6.70 22.76 -29.76
CA GLY A 193 6.22 21.81 -30.77
C GLY A 193 5.84 22.49 -32.09
N ALA A 194 4.98 23.50 -32.03
CA ALA A 194 4.56 24.26 -33.20
C ALA A 194 5.69 25.04 -33.86
N ARG A 195 6.60 25.61 -33.06
CA ARG A 195 7.76 26.34 -33.57
C ARG A 195 8.74 25.40 -34.28
N MET A 196 8.99 24.21 -33.73
CA MET A 196 9.81 23.18 -34.38
C MET A 196 9.23 22.76 -35.73
N ILE A 197 7.91 22.54 -35.82
CA ILE A 197 7.24 22.18 -37.09
C ILE A 197 7.48 23.27 -38.13
N MET A 198 7.27 24.54 -37.76
CA MET A 198 7.49 25.66 -38.68
C MET A 198 8.94 25.79 -39.12
N MET A 199 9.90 25.67 -38.20
CA MET A 199 11.33 25.82 -38.52
C MET A 199 11.86 24.65 -39.33
N GLY A 200 11.45 23.42 -39.02
CA GLY A 200 11.80 22.23 -39.81
C GLY A 200 11.33 22.37 -41.25
N LEU A 201 10.06 22.72 -41.47
CA LEU A 201 9.52 22.92 -42.81
C LEU A 201 10.20 24.09 -43.55
N LYS A 202 10.60 25.14 -42.81
CA LYS A 202 11.25 26.31 -43.41
C LYS A 202 12.68 26.04 -43.85
N PHE A 203 13.48 25.37 -43.02
CA PHE A 203 14.93 25.23 -43.22
C PHE A 203 15.34 23.87 -43.77
N MET A 204 14.62 22.81 -43.44
CA MET A 204 14.91 21.43 -43.87
C MET A 204 13.95 20.93 -44.95
N HIS A 205 12.86 21.68 -45.22
CA HIS A 205 11.86 21.33 -46.23
C HIS A 205 11.12 19.99 -46.00
N ASP A 206 11.21 19.41 -44.80
CA ASP A 206 10.39 18.29 -44.34
C ASP A 206 9.87 18.55 -42.91
N ALA A 207 8.93 17.72 -42.46
CA ALA A 207 8.44 17.72 -41.09
C ALA A 207 9.60 17.35 -40.13
N PRO A 208 9.78 18.02 -38.99
CA PRO A 208 10.89 17.73 -38.08
C PRO A 208 10.78 16.39 -37.35
N PHE A 209 9.57 15.86 -37.25
CA PHE A 209 9.28 14.56 -36.67
C PHE A 209 8.04 13.97 -37.31
N ARG A 210 7.95 12.63 -37.35
CA ARG A 210 6.77 11.91 -37.87
C ARG A 210 5.63 11.91 -36.85
N GLU A 211 5.96 11.84 -35.56
CA GLU A 211 5.00 11.79 -34.47
C GLU A 211 5.31 12.78 -33.35
N LEU A 212 4.25 13.33 -32.75
CA LEU A 212 4.30 14.20 -31.59
C LEU A 212 3.40 13.64 -30.49
N TYR A 213 4.00 13.05 -29.46
CA TYR A 213 3.31 12.55 -28.29
C TYR A 213 3.28 13.61 -27.19
N ILE A 214 2.08 13.96 -26.75
CA ILE A 214 1.80 14.95 -25.73
C ILE A 214 1.38 14.24 -24.45
N HIS A 215 2.25 14.26 -23.45
CA HIS A 215 1.96 13.71 -22.13
C HIS A 215 1.35 14.78 -21.20
N ALA A 216 0.60 14.32 -20.20
CA ALA A 216 0.03 15.18 -19.15
C ALA A 216 1.11 15.61 -18.14
N LEU A 217 0.79 16.56 -17.28
CA LEU A 217 1.75 17.05 -16.28
C LEU A 217 1.69 16.21 -14.99
N VAL A 218 2.84 16.10 -14.33
CA VAL A 218 2.90 15.53 -12.97
C VAL A 218 2.41 16.58 -11.98
N ARG A 219 1.49 16.17 -11.10
CA ARG A 219 0.85 16.97 -10.07
C ARG A 219 1.08 16.32 -8.71
N ASP A 220 0.90 17.09 -7.64
CA ASP A 220 0.88 16.50 -6.29
C ASP A 220 -0.30 15.53 -6.11
N ALA A 221 -0.40 14.92 -4.93
CA ALA A 221 -1.43 13.95 -4.59
C ALA A 221 -2.86 14.55 -4.71
N GLU A 222 -2.99 15.85 -4.45
CA GLU A 222 -4.22 16.64 -4.57
C GLU A 222 -4.45 17.23 -5.97
N ARG A 223 -3.66 16.82 -6.97
CA ARG A 223 -3.70 17.28 -8.38
C ARG A 223 -3.40 18.76 -8.59
N GLN A 224 -2.76 19.42 -7.64
CA GLN A 224 -2.28 20.78 -7.84
C GLN A 224 -0.96 20.81 -8.61
N LYS A 225 -0.73 21.93 -9.32
CA LYS A 225 0.57 22.19 -9.96
C LYS A 225 1.66 22.17 -8.89
N MET A 226 2.69 21.34 -9.07
CA MET A 226 3.89 21.42 -8.26
C MET A 226 4.60 22.75 -8.51
N SER A 227 4.91 23.49 -7.46
CA SER A 227 5.62 24.76 -7.55
C SER A 227 6.37 25.09 -6.27
N LYS A 228 7.57 25.66 -6.40
CA LYS A 228 8.41 26.02 -5.24
C LYS A 228 7.66 26.94 -4.27
N THR A 229 6.83 27.85 -4.78
CA THR A 229 6.02 28.77 -3.97
C THR A 229 4.97 28.08 -3.11
N LYS A 230 4.42 26.94 -3.55
CA LYS A 230 3.46 26.15 -2.78
C LYS A 230 4.12 25.16 -1.83
N GLY A 231 5.44 24.96 -1.92
CA GLY A 231 6.16 23.97 -1.11
C GLY A 231 5.81 22.51 -1.42
N ASN A 232 5.08 22.24 -2.50
CA ASN A 232 4.61 20.91 -2.91
C ASN A 232 5.48 20.29 -4.02
N VAL A 233 6.75 20.71 -4.13
CA VAL A 233 7.71 20.12 -5.09
C VAL A 233 8.36 18.92 -4.43
N LEU A 234 8.37 17.81 -5.16
CA LEU A 234 9.13 16.62 -4.79
C LEU A 234 10.38 16.57 -5.65
N ASP A 235 11.54 16.42 -5.04
CA ASP A 235 12.78 16.20 -5.79
C ASP A 235 12.79 14.75 -6.30
N PRO A 236 12.85 14.53 -7.63
CA PRO A 236 12.86 13.17 -8.17
C PRO A 236 14.06 12.34 -7.67
N LEU A 237 15.18 12.97 -7.31
CA LEU A 237 16.35 12.27 -6.78
C LEU A 237 16.10 11.76 -5.36
N GLU A 238 15.49 12.57 -4.49
CA GLU A 238 15.13 12.15 -3.13
C GLU A 238 14.16 10.96 -3.15
N VAL A 239 13.15 11.02 -4.02
CA VAL A 239 12.17 9.93 -4.15
C VAL A 239 12.82 8.68 -4.73
N THR A 240 13.73 8.84 -5.69
CA THR A 240 14.50 7.75 -6.29
C THR A 240 15.43 7.08 -5.28
N GLU A 241 16.14 7.85 -4.46
CA GLU A 241 17.01 7.35 -3.40
C GLU A 241 16.21 6.55 -2.35
N LYS A 242 15.02 7.05 -2.00
CA LYS A 242 14.17 6.44 -0.97
C LYS A 242 13.48 5.15 -1.41
N TYR A 243 13.04 5.06 -2.67
CA TYR A 243 12.20 3.95 -3.16
C TYR A 243 12.82 3.12 -4.30
N GLY A 244 13.89 3.59 -4.91
CA GLY A 244 14.54 2.98 -6.08
C GLY A 244 14.00 3.51 -7.41
N THR A 245 14.88 3.62 -8.40
CA THR A 245 14.58 4.17 -9.73
C THR A 245 13.46 3.40 -10.44
N ASP A 246 13.49 2.07 -10.36
CA ASP A 246 12.46 1.22 -11.00
C ASP A 246 11.07 1.47 -10.42
N ALA A 247 10.96 1.65 -9.10
CA ALA A 247 9.69 1.94 -8.45
C ALA A 247 9.11 3.28 -8.92
N VAL A 248 9.96 4.32 -9.04
CA VAL A 248 9.54 5.64 -9.53
C VAL A 248 9.12 5.58 -11.00
N ARG A 249 9.93 4.94 -11.86
CA ARG A 249 9.62 4.78 -13.29
C ARG A 249 8.31 4.03 -13.49
N PHE A 250 8.13 2.90 -12.80
CA PHE A 250 6.93 2.10 -12.90
C PHE A 250 5.69 2.85 -12.40
N ALA A 251 5.81 3.57 -11.27
CA ALA A 251 4.74 4.39 -10.71
C ALA A 251 4.27 5.48 -11.68
N LEU A 252 5.20 6.12 -12.40
CA LEU A 252 4.87 7.12 -13.41
C LEU A 252 4.22 6.47 -14.64
N ALA A 253 4.80 5.40 -15.17
CA ALA A 253 4.30 4.72 -16.37
C ALA A 253 2.86 4.20 -16.19
N ILE A 254 2.58 3.48 -15.09
CA ILE A 254 1.25 2.95 -14.80
C ILE A 254 0.22 4.04 -14.46
N SER A 255 0.68 5.25 -14.12
CA SER A 255 -0.17 6.40 -13.83
C SER A 255 -0.38 7.33 -15.03
N ALA A 256 0.32 7.11 -16.14
CA ALA A 256 0.30 7.95 -17.33
C ALA A 256 -0.89 7.64 -18.26
N ALA A 257 -2.10 7.59 -17.69
CA ALA A 257 -3.32 7.44 -18.47
C ALA A 257 -3.56 8.71 -19.32
N PRO A 258 -3.78 8.58 -20.65
CA PRO A 258 -4.03 9.73 -21.51
C PRO A 258 -5.22 10.57 -21.05
N GLY A 259 -5.11 11.89 -21.23
CA GLY A 259 -6.20 12.84 -20.95
C GLY A 259 -6.34 13.28 -19.49
N THR A 260 -5.55 12.72 -18.56
CA THR A 260 -5.51 13.16 -17.16
C THR A 260 -4.09 13.42 -16.67
N ASP A 261 -3.92 14.48 -15.89
CA ASP A 261 -2.66 14.74 -15.19
C ASP A 261 -2.30 13.61 -14.22
N ILE A 262 -0.99 13.36 -14.07
CA ILE A 262 -0.46 12.29 -13.23
C ILE A 262 -0.44 12.78 -11.79
N ALA A 263 -1.37 12.26 -10.96
CA ALA A 263 -1.35 12.49 -9.52
C ALA A 263 -0.25 11.64 -8.88
N PHE A 264 0.83 12.29 -8.43
CA PHE A 264 1.97 11.63 -7.83
C PHE A 264 1.83 11.61 -6.31
N SER A 265 1.96 10.43 -5.70
CA SER A 265 2.00 10.27 -4.25
C SER A 265 3.06 9.25 -3.85
N GLU A 266 3.72 9.49 -2.72
CA GLU A 266 4.73 8.56 -2.19
C GLU A 266 4.14 7.18 -1.86
N ASP A 267 2.88 7.10 -1.43
CA ASP A 267 2.19 5.83 -1.18
C ASP A 267 2.09 4.97 -2.44
N LYS A 268 1.88 5.61 -3.59
CA LYS A 268 1.85 4.93 -4.88
C LYS A 268 3.22 4.39 -5.26
N VAL A 269 4.28 5.19 -5.08
CA VAL A 269 5.67 4.74 -5.30
C VAL A 269 6.03 3.59 -4.37
N LYS A 270 5.65 3.67 -3.09
CA LYS A 270 5.85 2.60 -2.10
C LYS A 270 5.20 1.28 -2.53
N SER A 271 4.02 1.35 -3.15
CA SER A 271 3.31 0.17 -3.65
C SER A 271 4.10 -0.50 -4.79
N TYR A 272 4.69 0.27 -5.69
CA TYR A 272 5.51 -0.27 -6.78
C TYR A 272 6.94 -0.66 -6.36
N ARG A 273 7.46 -0.11 -5.26
CA ARG A 273 8.61 -0.70 -4.58
C ARG A 273 8.30 -2.11 -4.05
N ASN A 274 7.08 -2.33 -3.53
CA ASN A 274 6.68 -3.68 -3.11
C ASN A 274 6.56 -4.63 -4.31
N PHE A 275 6.17 -4.12 -5.49
CA PHE A 275 6.23 -4.90 -6.73
C PHE A 275 7.66 -5.24 -7.13
N ALA A 276 8.60 -4.29 -7.06
CA ALA A 276 10.02 -4.58 -7.24
C ALA A 276 10.50 -5.68 -6.27
N ASN A 277 10.09 -5.62 -4.99
CA ASN A 277 10.40 -6.67 -4.02
C ASN A 277 9.78 -8.03 -4.38
N LYS A 278 8.56 -8.06 -4.94
CA LYS A 278 7.92 -9.30 -5.41
C LYS A 278 8.72 -9.90 -6.57
N ILE A 279 9.18 -9.08 -7.53
CA ILE A 279 10.06 -9.49 -8.63
C ILE A 279 11.37 -10.06 -8.07
N TRP A 280 12.01 -9.35 -7.14
CA TRP A 280 13.23 -9.81 -6.48
C TRP A 280 13.03 -11.13 -5.75
N ASN A 281 11.94 -11.29 -5.00
CA ASN A 281 11.65 -12.51 -4.25
C ASN A 281 11.41 -13.71 -5.19
N ALA A 282 10.69 -13.52 -6.30
CA ALA A 282 10.52 -14.55 -7.31
C ALA A 282 11.86 -14.94 -7.95
N GLY A 283 12.66 -13.95 -8.37
CA GLY A 283 14.00 -14.18 -8.92
C GLY A 283 14.92 -14.89 -7.94
N ARG A 284 15.00 -14.42 -6.69
CA ARG A 284 15.78 -15.06 -5.62
C ARG A 284 15.35 -16.50 -5.38
N PHE A 285 14.04 -16.77 -5.36
CA PHE A 285 13.53 -18.13 -5.20
C PHE A 285 13.99 -19.04 -6.35
N ILE A 286 13.91 -18.57 -7.59
CA ILE A 286 14.35 -19.32 -8.77
C ILE A 286 15.85 -19.56 -8.70
N LEU A 287 16.66 -18.51 -8.50
CA LEU A 287 18.12 -18.58 -8.46
C LEU A 287 18.64 -19.49 -7.34
N MET A 288 18.12 -19.37 -6.12
CA MET A 288 18.53 -20.21 -4.98
C MET A 288 18.26 -21.71 -5.23
N ASN A 289 17.21 -22.04 -5.98
CA ASN A 289 16.91 -23.42 -6.32
C ASN A 289 17.67 -23.89 -7.57
N LEU A 290 17.98 -23.00 -8.52
CA LEU A 290 18.89 -23.28 -9.64
C LEU A 290 20.28 -23.66 -9.15
N GLU A 291 20.82 -22.98 -8.14
CA GLU A 291 22.14 -23.29 -7.54
C GLU A 291 22.24 -24.72 -6.98
N ARG A 292 21.11 -25.33 -6.62
CA ARG A 292 21.06 -26.71 -6.10
C ARG A 292 21.15 -27.76 -7.21
N LEU A 293 21.00 -27.37 -8.47
CA LEU A 293 21.09 -28.29 -9.60
C LEU A 293 22.55 -28.64 -9.92
N PRO A 294 22.83 -29.90 -10.31
CA PRO A 294 24.14 -30.30 -10.80
C PRO A 294 24.61 -29.39 -11.95
N GLU A 295 25.90 -29.06 -11.98
CA GLU A 295 26.51 -28.18 -13.00
C GLU A 295 26.19 -28.59 -14.45
N PRO A 296 26.22 -29.89 -14.84
CA PRO A 296 25.84 -30.30 -16.20
C PRO A 296 24.40 -29.90 -16.58
N VAL A 297 23.47 -29.93 -15.63
CA VAL A 297 22.05 -29.56 -15.84
C VAL A 297 21.92 -28.04 -15.97
N ARG A 298 22.65 -27.27 -15.15
CA ARG A 298 22.71 -25.79 -15.25
C ARG A 298 23.26 -25.33 -16.61
N ASN A 299 24.30 -25.99 -17.12
CA ASN A 299 24.87 -25.68 -18.43
C ASN A 299 23.89 -25.99 -19.57
N GLN A 300 23.10 -27.05 -19.44
CA GLN A 300 22.04 -27.38 -20.40
C GLN A 300 20.87 -26.40 -20.36
N LEU A 301 20.55 -25.83 -19.20
CA LEU A 301 19.54 -24.76 -19.07
C LEU A 301 19.98 -23.49 -19.82
N GLY A 302 21.25 -23.08 -19.68
CA GLY A 302 21.77 -21.91 -20.40
C GLY A 302 21.70 -22.03 -21.92
N ALA A 303 21.89 -23.24 -22.46
CA ALA A 303 21.69 -23.53 -23.88
C ALA A 303 20.20 -23.52 -24.28
N ALA A 304 19.33 -24.03 -23.41
CA ALA A 304 17.88 -24.03 -23.64
C ALA A 304 17.25 -22.64 -23.53
N LEU A 305 17.90 -21.64 -22.92
CA LEU A 305 17.41 -20.26 -22.88
C LEU A 305 17.70 -19.47 -24.16
N GLN A 306 18.49 -20.04 -25.08
CA GLN A 306 18.69 -19.41 -26.38
C GLN A 306 17.40 -19.48 -27.21
N PRO A 307 16.92 -18.34 -27.76
CA PRO A 307 15.76 -18.32 -28.64
C PRO A 307 16.05 -19.12 -29.90
N ILE A 308 15.03 -19.79 -30.43
CA ILE A 308 15.17 -20.52 -31.70
C ILE A 308 15.10 -19.48 -32.82
N PRO A 309 16.12 -19.38 -33.69
CA PRO A 309 16.13 -18.41 -34.78
C PRO A 309 14.85 -18.51 -35.64
N GLY A 310 14.14 -17.38 -35.81
CA GLY A 310 12.89 -17.30 -36.59
C GLY A 310 11.63 -17.84 -35.90
N LEU A 311 11.75 -18.43 -34.71
CA LEU A 311 10.64 -19.00 -33.94
C LEU A 311 10.50 -18.39 -32.53
N GLY A 312 11.55 -17.72 -32.02
CA GLY A 312 11.53 -17.10 -30.70
C GLY A 312 11.62 -18.12 -29.57
N LEU A 313 11.02 -17.80 -28.42
CA LEU A 313 10.91 -18.73 -27.29
C LEU A 313 9.77 -19.73 -27.56
N ASP A 314 10.09 -21.01 -27.71
CA ASP A 314 9.13 -22.11 -27.84
C ASP A 314 9.06 -22.93 -26.51
N ARG A 315 8.22 -23.96 -26.40
CA ARG A 315 8.20 -24.89 -25.25
C ARG A 315 9.23 -26.01 -25.45
N VAL A 316 9.81 -26.56 -24.37
CA VAL A 316 10.66 -27.78 -24.45
C VAL A 316 9.87 -29.01 -24.01
N ALA A 317 9.03 -29.54 -24.91
CA ALA A 317 8.51 -30.92 -24.97
C ALA A 317 7.38 -31.00 -26.02
N ALA A 318 7.03 -32.21 -26.47
CA ALA A 318 5.85 -32.40 -27.32
C ALA A 318 4.57 -31.95 -26.59
N PRO A 319 3.56 -31.35 -27.27
CA PRO A 319 2.33 -30.84 -26.65
C PRO A 319 1.60 -31.84 -25.74
N GLU A 320 1.70 -33.13 -26.07
CA GLU A 320 1.09 -34.25 -25.35
C GLU A 320 1.80 -34.59 -24.02
N ARG A 321 3.01 -34.06 -23.79
CA ARG A 321 3.83 -34.31 -22.59
C ARG A 321 4.07 -33.06 -21.74
N LEU A 322 3.53 -31.91 -22.13
CA LEU A 322 3.65 -30.66 -21.37
C LEU A 322 2.58 -30.59 -20.28
N ALA A 323 3.00 -30.29 -19.05
CA ALA A 323 2.09 -30.06 -17.94
C ALA A 323 1.11 -28.92 -18.24
N LEU A 324 -0.12 -29.02 -17.74
CA LEU A 324 -1.17 -28.03 -17.97
C LEU A 324 -0.72 -26.60 -17.62
N ALA A 325 0.00 -26.43 -16.51
CA ALA A 325 0.49 -25.13 -16.06
C ALA A 325 1.49 -24.49 -17.03
N ASP A 326 2.39 -25.28 -17.62
CA ASP A 326 3.32 -24.81 -18.66
C ASP A 326 2.54 -24.40 -19.91
N ARG A 327 1.58 -25.24 -20.35
CA ARG A 327 0.75 -24.91 -21.52
C ARG A 327 -0.01 -23.60 -21.31
N TRP A 328 -0.59 -23.44 -20.14
CA TRP A 328 -1.33 -22.24 -19.77
C TRP A 328 -0.44 -20.99 -19.74
N ILE A 329 0.68 -21.01 -19.00
CA ILE A 329 1.47 -19.78 -18.80
C ILE A 329 2.13 -19.30 -20.10
N PHE A 330 2.54 -20.21 -20.99
CA PHE A 330 3.08 -19.84 -22.29
C PHE A 330 1.99 -19.25 -23.20
N SER A 331 0.77 -19.78 -23.17
CA SER A 331 -0.36 -19.19 -23.89
C SER A 331 -0.66 -17.77 -23.38
N ARG A 332 -0.68 -17.58 -22.05
CA ARG A 332 -0.83 -16.27 -21.43
C ARG A 332 0.28 -15.30 -21.81
N LEU A 333 1.53 -15.77 -21.85
CA LEU A 333 2.68 -14.96 -22.22
C LEU A 333 2.59 -14.48 -23.67
N VAL A 334 2.06 -15.27 -24.61
CA VAL A 334 1.76 -14.82 -25.99
C VAL A 334 0.73 -13.68 -25.98
N ALA A 335 -0.39 -13.88 -25.27
CA ALA A 335 -1.45 -12.86 -25.19
C ALA A 335 -0.95 -11.56 -24.55
N VAL A 336 -0.26 -11.65 -23.42
CA VAL A 336 0.34 -10.52 -22.69
C VAL A 336 1.36 -9.78 -23.53
N THR A 337 2.20 -10.51 -24.27
CA THR A 337 3.18 -9.90 -25.16
C THR A 337 2.51 -9.09 -26.27
N ARG A 338 1.43 -9.61 -26.86
CA ARG A 338 0.64 -8.89 -27.86
C ARG A 338 0.01 -7.63 -27.29
N GLU A 339 -0.66 -7.76 -26.15
CA GLU A 339 -1.31 -6.63 -25.45
C GLU A 339 -0.31 -5.51 -25.13
N ILE A 340 0.87 -5.86 -24.62
CA ILE A 340 1.94 -4.89 -24.31
C ILE A 340 2.45 -4.22 -25.59
N ASN A 341 2.73 -4.99 -26.65
CA ASN A 341 3.21 -4.43 -27.92
C ASN A 341 2.19 -3.48 -28.54
N ASP A 342 0.91 -3.85 -28.55
CA ASP A 342 -0.18 -3.02 -29.07
C ASP A 342 -0.34 -1.73 -28.25
N ALA A 343 -0.23 -1.84 -26.92
CA ALA A 343 -0.29 -0.71 -26.02
C ALA A 343 0.91 0.24 -26.22
N LEU A 344 2.14 -0.29 -26.32
CA LEU A 344 3.34 0.51 -26.58
C LEU A 344 3.32 1.18 -27.95
N ALA A 345 2.90 0.47 -29.00
CA ALA A 345 2.73 1.01 -30.35
C ALA A 345 1.71 2.16 -30.42
N SER A 346 0.77 2.20 -29.46
CA SER A 346 -0.26 3.23 -29.34
C SER A 346 0.01 4.24 -28.20
N TYR A 347 1.21 4.26 -27.62
CA TYR A 347 1.60 5.11 -26.49
C TYR A 347 0.74 4.96 -25.23
N ARG A 348 0.08 3.82 -25.06
CA ARG A 348 -0.70 3.45 -23.87
C ARG A 348 0.21 2.80 -22.83
N PHE A 349 1.23 3.54 -22.38
CA PHE A 349 2.23 3.06 -21.42
C PHE A 349 1.63 2.53 -20.12
N HIS A 350 0.54 3.16 -19.66
CA HIS A 350 -0.19 2.74 -18.47
C HIS A 350 -0.85 1.36 -18.61
N GLU A 351 -1.44 1.06 -19.77
CA GLU A 351 -1.99 -0.28 -20.06
C GLU A 351 -0.88 -1.31 -20.12
N ALA A 352 0.21 -1.04 -20.85
CA ALA A 352 1.35 -1.94 -20.93
C ALA A 352 1.93 -2.25 -19.54
N ALA A 353 2.12 -1.23 -18.69
CA ALA A 353 2.57 -1.39 -17.31
C ALA A 353 1.56 -2.19 -16.45
N HIS A 354 0.26 -1.96 -16.62
CA HIS A 354 -0.78 -2.69 -15.90
C HIS A 354 -0.84 -4.17 -16.31
N THR A 355 -0.75 -4.45 -17.61
CA THR A 355 -0.73 -5.81 -18.14
C THR A 355 0.47 -6.60 -17.61
N ILE A 356 1.69 -6.05 -17.66
CA ILE A 356 2.87 -6.76 -17.14
C ILE A 356 2.85 -6.91 -15.61
N TYR A 357 2.31 -5.93 -14.88
CA TYR A 357 2.07 -6.05 -13.44
C TYR A 357 1.16 -7.24 -13.12
N HIS A 358 0.01 -7.32 -13.81
CA HIS A 358 -0.96 -8.37 -13.58
C HIS A 358 -0.40 -9.74 -13.95
N PHE A 359 0.25 -9.86 -15.12
CA PHE A 359 0.88 -11.10 -15.53
C PHE A 359 1.93 -11.57 -14.52
N PHE A 360 2.88 -10.71 -14.16
CA PHE A 360 3.98 -11.11 -13.28
C PHE A 360 3.49 -11.47 -11.88
N TRP A 361 2.61 -10.64 -11.31
CA TRP A 361 2.12 -10.86 -9.94
C TRP A 361 1.07 -11.97 -9.89
N HIS A 362 -0.02 -11.79 -10.62
CA HIS A 362 -1.25 -12.55 -10.45
C HIS A 362 -1.38 -13.77 -11.37
N GLU A 363 -0.47 -13.97 -12.33
CA GLU A 363 -0.45 -15.18 -13.17
C GLU A 363 0.84 -15.97 -12.91
N PHE A 364 2.00 -15.33 -13.04
CA PHE A 364 3.30 -15.97 -12.85
C PHE A 364 3.56 -16.30 -11.37
N CYS A 365 3.56 -15.33 -10.46
CA CYS A 365 3.91 -15.60 -9.06
C CYS A 365 2.82 -16.35 -8.28
N ASP A 366 1.58 -15.85 -8.33
CA ASP A 366 0.50 -16.37 -7.45
C ASP A 366 -0.01 -17.75 -7.87
N TRP A 367 0.24 -18.16 -9.12
CA TRP A 367 -0.28 -19.42 -9.67
C TRP A 367 0.80 -20.29 -10.31
N TYR A 368 1.47 -19.83 -11.37
CA TYR A 368 2.41 -20.69 -12.12
C TYR A 368 3.58 -21.14 -11.23
N LEU A 369 4.23 -20.20 -10.54
CA LEU A 369 5.35 -20.49 -9.65
C LEU A 369 4.92 -21.41 -8.49
N GLU A 370 3.73 -21.19 -7.91
CA GLU A 370 3.18 -22.07 -6.88
C GLU A 370 2.87 -23.47 -7.40
N TRP A 371 2.42 -23.58 -8.66
CA TRP A 371 2.11 -24.85 -9.32
C TRP A 371 3.37 -25.69 -9.48
N VAL A 372 4.44 -25.14 -10.06
CA VAL A 372 5.67 -25.87 -10.39
C VAL A 372 6.58 -26.16 -9.19
N LYS A 373 6.35 -25.52 -8.03
CA LYS A 373 7.14 -25.70 -6.80
C LYS A 373 7.48 -27.15 -6.41
N PRO A 374 6.56 -28.12 -6.45
CA PRO A 374 6.88 -29.51 -6.10
C PRO A 374 7.80 -30.15 -7.13
N GLU A 375 7.56 -29.90 -8.42
CA GLU A 375 8.33 -30.47 -9.53
C GLU A 375 9.80 -30.03 -9.49
N ILE A 376 10.05 -28.79 -9.04
CA ILE A 376 11.40 -28.25 -8.82
C ILE A 376 11.99 -28.63 -7.45
N ALA A 377 11.18 -29.04 -6.47
CA ALA A 377 11.62 -29.44 -5.13
C ALA A 377 11.96 -30.93 -5.03
N ASP A 378 11.19 -31.81 -5.65
CA ASP A 378 11.41 -33.27 -5.61
C ASP A 378 12.65 -33.70 -6.39
N GLY A 379 13.03 -32.97 -7.44
CA GLY A 379 14.32 -33.15 -8.13
C GLY A 379 15.56 -32.91 -7.26
N SER A 380 15.40 -32.45 -6.00
CA SER A 380 16.48 -32.26 -5.03
C SER A 380 16.52 -33.30 -3.90
N ARG A 381 15.57 -34.26 -3.84
CA ARG A 381 15.37 -35.15 -2.68
C ARG A 381 15.72 -36.64 -2.86
N GLU A 382 16.02 -37.12 -4.06
CA GLU A 382 16.49 -38.51 -4.25
C GLU A 382 18.01 -38.67 -4.09
N SER A 383 18.52 -38.32 -2.92
CA SER A 383 19.87 -38.67 -2.48
C SER A 383 19.86 -38.86 -0.96
N GLY A 384 19.04 -39.78 -0.45
CA GLY A 384 18.95 -39.98 0.98
C GLY A 384 17.95 -41.03 1.44
N VAL A 385 18.48 -42.24 1.64
CA VAL A 385 18.03 -43.26 2.60
C VAL A 385 16.87 -44.17 2.18
N GLY A 386 17.28 -45.34 1.66
CA GLY A 386 16.50 -46.56 1.69
C GLY A 386 17.39 -47.79 1.80
N SER A 387 18.09 -47.98 2.94
CA SER A 387 18.50 -49.32 3.42
C SER A 387 19.22 -49.27 4.77
N ARG A 388 18.87 -50.22 5.63
CA ARG A 388 19.55 -50.57 6.89
C ARG A 388 20.99 -51.08 6.62
N GLU A 389 21.81 -50.92 7.67
CA GLU A 389 23.00 -51.70 8.07
C GLU A 389 24.38 -51.48 7.41
N ASN A 390 25.34 -51.15 8.29
CA ASN A 390 26.79 -51.45 8.31
C ASN A 390 27.63 -51.38 7.03
N SER A 391 28.59 -50.44 6.99
CA SER A 391 30.03 -50.69 7.19
C SER A 391 30.89 -49.57 6.59
N ASP A 392 32.02 -49.31 7.26
CA ASP A 392 33.11 -48.42 6.84
C ASP A 392 33.57 -48.66 5.40
N SER A 393 33.43 -47.67 4.52
CA SER A 393 34.36 -47.47 3.40
C SER A 393 34.18 -46.08 2.77
N LEU A 394 35.24 -45.28 2.92
CA LEU A 394 35.46 -44.01 2.21
C LEU A 394 35.79 -44.30 0.74
N VAL A 395 34.79 -44.25 -0.14
CA VAL A 395 35.00 -44.00 -1.59
C VAL A 395 33.84 -43.12 -2.10
N PRO A 396 34.10 -41.91 -2.64
CA PRO A 396 33.07 -41.13 -3.31
C PRO A 396 32.85 -41.69 -4.72
N THR A 397 31.69 -42.28 -4.99
CA THR A 397 31.28 -42.68 -6.35
C THR A 397 30.65 -41.49 -7.11
N PRO A 398 31.03 -41.24 -8.38
CA PRO A 398 30.57 -40.12 -9.19
C PRO A 398 29.26 -40.44 -9.92
N ASP A 399 28.16 -40.62 -9.18
CA ASP A 399 26.86 -40.90 -9.81
C ASP A 399 25.74 -40.06 -9.18
N ALA A 400 25.85 -38.74 -9.34
CA ALA A 400 24.72 -37.84 -9.15
C ALA A 400 23.75 -38.04 -10.32
N ARG A 401 22.76 -38.91 -10.14
CA ARG A 401 21.73 -39.16 -11.17
C ARG A 401 21.05 -37.84 -11.54
N LEU A 402 20.92 -37.61 -12.85
CA LEU A 402 20.20 -36.48 -13.43
C LEU A 402 18.77 -36.43 -12.86
N PRO A 403 18.16 -35.24 -12.69
CA PRO A 403 16.73 -35.13 -12.41
C PRO A 403 15.94 -35.93 -13.44
N ALA A 404 14.83 -36.55 -13.04
CA ALA A 404 13.89 -37.19 -13.96
C ALA A 404 13.58 -36.25 -15.14
N SER A 405 13.35 -36.81 -16.34
CA SER A 405 13.14 -36.03 -17.59
C SER A 405 12.13 -34.90 -17.44
N ASP A 406 11.12 -35.10 -16.59
CA ASP A 406 9.99 -34.21 -16.40
C ASP A 406 10.36 -33.02 -15.50
N SER A 407 11.15 -33.24 -14.42
CA SER A 407 11.70 -32.16 -13.59
C SER A 407 12.66 -31.25 -14.38
N ARG A 408 13.39 -31.80 -15.35
CA ARG A 408 14.26 -31.00 -16.23
C ARG A 408 13.44 -30.09 -17.16
N ALA A 409 12.33 -30.57 -17.71
CA ALA A 409 11.45 -29.77 -18.55
C ALA A 409 10.81 -28.61 -17.77
N ALA A 410 10.34 -28.86 -16.54
CA ALA A 410 9.79 -27.84 -15.65
C ALA A 410 10.80 -26.70 -15.38
N TRP A 411 12.07 -27.05 -15.11
CA TRP A 411 13.14 -26.06 -14.90
C TRP A 411 13.44 -25.19 -16.13
N VAL A 412 13.46 -25.80 -17.32
CA VAL A 412 13.67 -25.07 -18.58
C VAL A 412 12.50 -24.10 -18.82
N ASN A 413 11.27 -24.60 -18.71
CA ASN A 413 10.06 -23.82 -18.95
C ASN A 413 9.91 -22.66 -17.96
N LEU A 414 10.11 -22.91 -16.66
CA LEU A 414 10.10 -21.88 -15.62
C LEU A 414 11.10 -20.75 -15.92
N THR A 415 12.33 -21.12 -16.29
CA THR A 415 13.39 -20.14 -16.53
C THR A 415 13.15 -19.35 -17.82
N ARG A 416 12.60 -19.98 -18.87
CA ARG A 416 12.19 -19.30 -20.12
C ARG A 416 11.07 -18.28 -19.87
N VAL A 417 10.03 -18.67 -19.12
CA VAL A 417 8.91 -17.77 -18.78
C VAL A 417 9.40 -16.60 -17.94
N PHE A 418 10.27 -16.88 -16.95
CA PHE A 418 10.85 -15.85 -16.10
C PHE A 418 11.70 -14.86 -16.91
N GLU A 419 12.60 -15.34 -17.76
CA GLU A 419 13.41 -14.49 -18.64
C GLU A 419 12.55 -13.63 -19.57
N ALA A 420 11.52 -14.20 -20.19
CA ALA A 420 10.59 -13.45 -21.03
C ALA A 420 9.86 -12.36 -20.25
N ALA A 421 9.44 -12.65 -19.01
CA ALA A 421 8.83 -11.67 -18.12
C ALA A 421 9.80 -10.53 -17.76
N LEU A 422 11.09 -10.82 -17.55
CA LEU A 422 12.12 -9.80 -17.32
C LEU A 422 12.28 -8.89 -18.54
N HIS A 423 12.28 -9.43 -19.76
CA HIS A 423 12.33 -8.60 -20.98
C HIS A 423 11.11 -7.67 -21.09
N LEU A 424 9.90 -8.18 -20.82
CA LEU A 424 8.68 -7.37 -20.85
C LEU A 424 8.64 -6.29 -19.76
N LEU A 425 9.27 -6.54 -18.62
CA LEU A 425 9.42 -5.57 -17.53
C LEU A 425 10.51 -4.52 -17.81
N HIS A 426 11.54 -4.85 -18.57
CA HIS A 426 12.76 -4.06 -18.73
C HIS A 426 12.52 -2.59 -19.18
N PRO A 427 11.61 -2.29 -20.13
CA PRO A 427 11.30 -0.90 -20.49
C PRO A 427 10.84 -0.03 -19.30
N PHE A 428 10.22 -0.65 -18.30
CA PHE A 428 9.68 0.02 -17.12
C PHE A 428 10.61 -0.05 -15.92
N MET A 429 11.22 -1.21 -15.67
CA MET A 429 12.07 -1.50 -14.50
C MET A 429 13.44 -2.03 -14.91
N PRO A 430 14.28 -1.20 -15.57
CA PRO A 430 15.51 -1.67 -16.19
C PRO A 430 16.54 -2.20 -15.19
N PHE A 431 16.65 -1.68 -13.97
CA PHE A 431 17.77 -2.03 -13.10
C PHE A 431 17.61 -3.41 -12.45
N ILE A 432 16.45 -3.68 -11.86
CA ILE A 432 16.17 -4.99 -11.23
C ILE A 432 16.09 -6.11 -12.26
N THR A 433 15.58 -5.83 -13.46
CA THR A 433 15.50 -6.82 -14.54
C THR A 433 16.87 -7.15 -15.09
N GLU A 434 17.74 -6.16 -15.26
CA GLU A 434 19.14 -6.35 -15.64
C GLU A 434 19.87 -7.24 -14.63
N GLU A 435 19.79 -6.89 -13.33
CA GLU A 435 20.46 -7.63 -12.26
C GLU A 435 20.00 -9.09 -12.23
N LEU A 436 18.69 -9.34 -12.25
CA LEU A 436 18.16 -10.71 -12.20
C LEU A 436 18.49 -11.49 -13.47
N TRP A 437 18.45 -10.85 -14.64
CA TRP A 437 18.80 -11.49 -15.91
C TRP A 437 20.28 -11.88 -15.94
N HIS A 438 21.17 -11.08 -15.36
CA HIS A 438 22.60 -11.40 -15.32
C HIS A 438 22.91 -12.70 -14.56
N GLN A 439 22.10 -13.02 -13.55
CA GLN A 439 22.27 -14.20 -12.70
C GLN A 439 21.70 -15.48 -13.32
N LEU A 440 20.92 -15.38 -14.40
CA LEU A 440 20.38 -16.56 -15.08
C LEU A 440 21.49 -17.33 -15.83
N PRO A 441 21.42 -18.68 -15.90
CA PRO A 441 22.32 -19.46 -16.74
C PRO A 441 22.19 -19.04 -18.20
N ARG A 442 23.27 -18.68 -18.89
CA ARG A 442 23.21 -18.17 -20.26
C ARG A 442 24.35 -18.73 -21.11
N ALA A 443 24.04 -19.09 -22.36
CA ALA A 443 25.02 -19.49 -23.37
C ALA A 443 25.48 -18.31 -24.26
N GLY A 444 24.72 -17.21 -24.27
CA GLY A 444 25.01 -16.01 -25.07
C GLY A 444 26.11 -15.11 -24.48
N ARG A 445 26.66 -14.24 -25.32
CA ARG A 445 27.70 -13.25 -24.95
C ARG A 445 27.15 -11.83 -24.76
N ASP A 446 25.83 -11.64 -24.82
CA ASP A 446 25.23 -10.31 -24.76
C ASP A 446 25.55 -9.66 -23.41
N PRO A 447 26.16 -8.46 -23.41
CA PRO A 447 26.63 -7.84 -22.18
C PRO A 447 25.50 -7.19 -21.38
N SER A 448 24.30 -7.04 -21.95
CA SER A 448 23.15 -6.42 -21.29
C SER A 448 21.82 -6.88 -21.87
N LEU A 449 20.79 -6.99 -21.02
CA LEU A 449 19.41 -7.28 -21.41
C LEU A 449 18.88 -6.22 -22.37
N SER A 450 19.29 -4.96 -22.18
CA SER A 450 18.92 -3.84 -23.05
C SER A 450 19.35 -3.98 -24.52
N LEU A 451 20.35 -4.83 -24.80
CA LEU A 451 20.88 -5.07 -26.15
C LEU A 451 20.32 -6.36 -26.77
N THR A 452 19.58 -7.14 -25.99
CA THR A 452 18.98 -8.37 -26.49
C THR A 452 17.82 -8.06 -27.42
N THR A 453 17.64 -8.91 -28.42
CA THR A 453 16.42 -8.86 -29.22
C THR A 453 15.31 -9.48 -28.40
N PHE A 454 14.26 -8.71 -28.09
CA PHE A 454 13.08 -9.27 -27.47
C PHE A 454 12.47 -10.32 -28.38
N SER A 455 12.74 -11.58 -28.07
CA SER A 455 12.28 -12.72 -28.86
C SER A 455 10.85 -13.01 -28.47
N LEU A 456 9.91 -12.61 -29.34
CA LEU A 456 8.50 -12.93 -29.21
C LEU A 456 8.33 -14.42 -28.89
N VAL A 457 7.46 -14.72 -27.94
CA VAL A 457 7.03 -16.11 -27.73
C VAL A 457 6.32 -16.58 -28.99
N SER A 458 6.68 -17.78 -29.45
CA SER A 458 6.11 -18.36 -30.68
C SER A 458 4.59 -18.42 -30.60
N GLU A 459 3.86 -17.83 -31.56
CA GLU A 459 2.39 -17.93 -31.64
C GLU A 459 1.89 -19.39 -31.63
N ARG A 460 2.74 -20.35 -31.98
CA ARG A 460 2.44 -21.80 -31.94
C ARG A 460 2.19 -22.33 -30.55
N VAL A 461 2.63 -21.62 -29.52
CA VAL A 461 2.40 -21.98 -28.11
C VAL A 461 1.13 -21.35 -27.55
N ALA A 462 0.33 -20.66 -28.36
CA ALA A 462 -1.02 -20.29 -27.96
C ALA A 462 -1.87 -21.55 -27.78
N ASP A 463 -2.57 -21.66 -26.66
CA ASP A 463 -3.33 -22.82 -26.26
C ASP A 463 -4.56 -22.40 -25.45
N PRO A 464 -5.62 -21.91 -26.13
CA PRO A 464 -6.85 -21.46 -25.47
C PRO A 464 -7.54 -22.55 -24.66
N VAL A 465 -7.33 -23.82 -25.01
CA VAL A 465 -7.86 -24.96 -24.26
C VAL A 465 -7.21 -25.03 -22.88
N SER A 466 -5.88 -24.89 -22.80
CA SER A 466 -5.18 -24.85 -21.52
C SER A 466 -5.60 -23.64 -20.66
N GLU A 467 -5.91 -22.50 -21.28
CA GLU A 467 -6.42 -21.33 -20.56
C GLU A 467 -7.79 -21.58 -19.91
N GLU A 468 -8.72 -22.20 -20.64
CA GLU A 468 -10.03 -22.53 -20.08
C GLU A 468 -9.92 -23.62 -19.00
N CYS A 469 -9.16 -24.69 -19.25
CA CYS A 469 -8.92 -25.73 -18.24
C CYS A 469 -8.31 -25.16 -16.96
N PHE A 470 -7.28 -24.31 -17.09
CA PHE A 470 -6.65 -23.67 -15.95
C PHE A 470 -7.63 -22.74 -15.21
N LYS A 471 -8.44 -21.96 -15.94
CA LYS A 471 -9.48 -21.11 -15.38
C LYS A 471 -10.49 -21.91 -14.56
N THR A 472 -10.98 -23.05 -15.06
CA THR A 472 -11.91 -23.92 -14.34
C THR A 472 -11.29 -24.47 -13.04
N ILE A 473 -10.04 -24.91 -13.07
CA ILE A 473 -9.31 -25.35 -11.86
C ILE A 473 -9.11 -24.20 -10.88
N ARG A 474 -8.72 -23.02 -11.38
CA ARG A 474 -8.50 -21.82 -10.58
C ARG A 474 -9.78 -21.39 -9.85
N GLU A 475 -10.92 -21.38 -10.55
CA GLU A 475 -12.23 -21.06 -9.98
C GLU A 475 -12.60 -22.01 -8.85
N LEU A 476 -12.36 -23.32 -9.02
CA LEU A 476 -12.57 -24.32 -7.96
C LEU A 476 -11.68 -24.06 -6.73
N ILE A 477 -10.38 -23.79 -6.94
CA ILE A 477 -9.43 -23.51 -5.85
C ILE A 477 -9.81 -22.23 -5.11
N VAL A 478 -10.16 -21.16 -5.82
CA VAL A 478 -10.60 -19.90 -5.22
C VAL A 478 -11.89 -20.12 -4.43
N ALA A 479 -12.89 -20.80 -5.02
CA ALA A 479 -14.13 -21.12 -4.31
C ALA A 479 -13.90 -21.94 -3.04
N ALA A 480 -12.95 -22.88 -3.06
CA ALA A 480 -12.56 -23.63 -1.87
C ALA A 480 -11.89 -22.76 -0.80
N ARG A 481 -10.95 -21.89 -1.20
CA ARG A 481 -10.28 -20.96 -0.27
C ARG A 481 -11.26 -19.96 0.34
N ASP A 482 -12.17 -19.44 -0.46
CA ASP A 482 -13.19 -18.50 0.01
C ASP A 482 -14.19 -19.22 0.94
N ALA A 483 -14.66 -20.42 0.59
CA ALA A 483 -15.52 -21.21 1.47
C ALA A 483 -14.83 -21.52 2.80
N LYS A 484 -13.53 -21.83 2.77
CA LYS A 484 -12.73 -21.94 3.99
C LYS A 484 -12.66 -20.63 4.76
N ALA A 485 -12.48 -19.50 4.09
CA ALA A 485 -12.38 -18.21 4.77
C ALA A 485 -13.70 -17.81 5.45
N GLU A 486 -14.81 -18.11 4.81
CA GLU A 486 -16.17 -17.90 5.29
C GLU A 486 -16.48 -18.78 6.51
N MET A 487 -16.07 -20.05 6.46
CA MET A 487 -16.24 -21.01 7.56
C MET A 487 -15.17 -20.89 8.66
N GLY A 488 -14.24 -19.93 8.58
CA GLY A 488 -13.16 -19.77 9.55
C GLY A 488 -12.09 -20.89 9.54
N LEU A 489 -11.98 -21.64 8.44
CA LEU A 489 -11.12 -22.81 8.26
C LEU A 489 -9.81 -22.49 7.53
N GLN A 490 -9.32 -21.24 7.51
CA GLN A 490 -8.16 -20.84 6.68
C GLN A 490 -6.90 -21.65 6.97
N THR A 491 -6.68 -22.01 8.24
CA THR A 491 -5.52 -22.80 8.70
C THR A 491 -5.75 -24.31 8.67
N GLN A 492 -7.01 -24.75 8.54
CA GLN A 492 -7.39 -26.15 8.51
C GLN A 492 -7.35 -26.70 7.08
N ARG A 493 -7.33 -28.03 6.96
CA ARG A 493 -7.43 -28.73 5.68
C ARG A 493 -8.68 -29.60 5.67
N PRO A 494 -9.88 -29.06 5.43
CA PRO A 494 -11.09 -29.87 5.42
C PRO A 494 -11.10 -30.81 4.21
N SER A 495 -11.89 -31.88 4.31
CA SER A 495 -12.27 -32.70 3.17
C SER A 495 -13.33 -31.98 2.34
N ALA A 496 -13.38 -32.26 1.03
CA ALA A 496 -14.34 -31.63 0.13
C ALA A 496 -14.94 -32.63 -0.85
N GLN A 497 -16.12 -32.31 -1.37
CA GLN A 497 -16.75 -32.99 -2.50
C GLN A 497 -17.04 -32.00 -3.61
N VAL A 498 -16.74 -32.40 -4.83
CA VAL A 498 -17.06 -31.68 -6.07
C VAL A 498 -18.12 -32.47 -6.81
N ALA A 499 -19.26 -31.83 -7.07
CA ALA A 499 -20.35 -32.39 -7.84
C ALA A 499 -20.46 -31.67 -9.19
N SER A 500 -20.59 -32.40 -10.28
CA SER A 500 -20.83 -31.81 -11.60
C SER A 500 -21.51 -32.80 -12.54
N ASP A 501 -22.44 -32.29 -13.34
CA ASP A 501 -23.03 -33.02 -14.48
C ASP A 501 -22.09 -33.04 -15.71
N ASP A 502 -21.07 -32.17 -15.73
CA ASP A 502 -20.04 -32.15 -16.77
C ASP A 502 -18.91 -33.12 -16.44
N LEU A 503 -18.88 -34.25 -17.17
CA LEU A 503 -17.86 -35.27 -17.03
C LEU A 503 -16.45 -34.76 -17.35
N ARG A 504 -16.32 -33.81 -18.28
CA ARG A 504 -15.00 -33.27 -18.66
C ARG A 504 -14.41 -32.46 -17.52
N ALA A 505 -15.23 -31.69 -16.81
CA ALA A 505 -14.80 -30.96 -15.62
C ALA A 505 -14.35 -31.91 -14.51
N LEU A 506 -15.11 -32.98 -14.22
CA LEU A 506 -14.73 -33.98 -13.22
C LEU A 506 -13.44 -34.71 -13.58
N GLU A 507 -13.24 -35.08 -14.86
CA GLU A 507 -12.01 -35.70 -15.34
C GLU A 507 -10.81 -34.75 -15.21
N LEU A 508 -10.99 -33.47 -15.56
CA LEU A 508 -9.96 -32.44 -15.39
C LEU A 508 -9.56 -32.28 -13.92
N PHE A 509 -10.52 -32.20 -13.00
CA PHE A 509 -10.22 -32.08 -11.57
C PHE A 509 -9.56 -33.34 -11.00
N ARG A 510 -9.97 -34.53 -11.45
CA ARG A 510 -9.30 -35.79 -11.07
C ARG A 510 -7.87 -35.83 -11.56
N ALA A 511 -7.61 -35.42 -12.80
CA ALA A 511 -6.27 -35.38 -13.39
C ALA A 511 -5.31 -34.44 -12.64
N HIS A 512 -5.83 -33.43 -11.94
CA HIS A 512 -5.03 -32.44 -11.21
C HIS A 512 -5.37 -32.39 -9.70
N GLN A 513 -5.90 -33.48 -9.14
CA GLN A 513 -6.42 -33.52 -7.78
C GLN A 513 -5.37 -33.13 -6.73
N GLU A 514 -4.15 -33.66 -6.81
CA GLU A 514 -3.08 -33.37 -5.85
C GLU A 514 -2.72 -31.87 -5.82
N THR A 515 -2.66 -31.25 -7.00
CA THR A 515 -2.41 -29.81 -7.11
C THR A 515 -3.55 -29.01 -6.52
N ILE A 516 -4.80 -29.40 -6.80
CA ILE A 516 -6.00 -28.74 -6.24
C ILE A 516 -5.99 -28.85 -4.71
N LEU A 517 -5.74 -30.03 -4.15
CA LEU A 517 -5.65 -30.24 -2.70
C LEU A 517 -4.61 -29.32 -2.06
N ARG A 518 -3.41 -29.27 -2.63
CA ARG A 518 -2.31 -28.44 -2.12
C ARG A 518 -2.61 -26.95 -2.20
N LEU A 519 -3.06 -26.47 -3.36
CA LEU A 519 -3.30 -25.04 -3.57
C LEU A 519 -4.57 -24.58 -2.82
N ALA A 520 -5.64 -25.37 -2.77
CA ALA A 520 -6.84 -25.03 -1.99
C ALA A 520 -6.62 -25.22 -0.47
N GLY A 521 -5.63 -26.01 -0.08
CA GLY A 521 -5.38 -26.39 1.31
C GLY A 521 -6.49 -27.29 1.82
N LEU A 522 -6.77 -28.38 1.12
CA LEU A 522 -7.76 -29.40 1.46
C LEU A 522 -7.04 -30.71 1.83
N GLU A 523 -7.71 -31.58 2.58
CA GLU A 523 -7.17 -32.89 2.95
C GLU A 523 -7.56 -33.96 1.94
N ALA A 524 -8.83 -34.00 1.53
CA ALA A 524 -9.34 -34.94 0.54
C ALA A 524 -10.34 -34.27 -0.40
N LEU A 525 -10.47 -34.80 -1.62
CA LEU A 525 -11.37 -34.29 -2.65
C LEU A 525 -12.09 -35.47 -3.31
N ASN A 526 -13.41 -35.54 -3.12
CA ASN A 526 -14.27 -36.59 -3.67
C ASN A 526 -15.09 -36.05 -4.84
N PHE A 527 -15.35 -36.87 -5.86
CA PHE A 527 -16.06 -36.45 -7.07
C PHE A 527 -17.37 -37.21 -7.25
N THR A 528 -18.48 -36.51 -7.45
CA THR A 528 -19.80 -37.10 -7.71
C THR A 528 -20.46 -36.47 -8.94
N ARG A 529 -21.33 -37.25 -9.61
CA ARG A 529 -22.17 -36.75 -10.72
C ARG A 529 -23.48 -36.14 -10.21
N GLU A 530 -23.96 -36.64 -9.09
CA GLU A 530 -25.22 -36.19 -8.52
C GLU A 530 -25.00 -34.88 -7.79
N ARG A 531 -25.56 -33.80 -8.35
CA ARG A 531 -25.58 -32.50 -7.71
C ARG A 531 -26.53 -32.57 -6.50
N PRO A 532 -26.14 -32.05 -5.33
CA PRO A 532 -26.97 -32.11 -4.14
C PRO A 532 -28.36 -31.50 -4.42
N SER A 533 -29.43 -32.25 -4.17
CA SER A 533 -30.80 -31.77 -4.31
C SER A 533 -31.24 -31.03 -3.03
N GLY A 534 -31.35 -29.70 -3.10
CA GLY A 534 -31.88 -28.83 -2.02
C GLY A 534 -30.82 -28.21 -1.09
N ASP A 535 -31.26 -27.23 -0.26
CA ASP A 535 -30.52 -26.41 0.73
C ASP A 535 -29.69 -27.20 1.78
N ALA A 536 -28.88 -28.17 1.38
CA ALA A 536 -27.89 -28.79 2.24
C ALA A 536 -26.80 -27.75 2.52
N GLY A 537 -26.72 -27.25 3.76
CA GLY A 537 -25.72 -26.25 4.17
C GLY A 537 -24.29 -26.66 3.80
N GLY A 538 -23.48 -25.69 3.37
CA GLY A 538 -22.07 -25.87 3.02
C GLY A 538 -21.77 -26.17 1.55
N VAL A 539 -22.74 -26.06 0.64
CA VAL A 539 -22.55 -26.18 -0.82
C VAL A 539 -22.36 -24.80 -1.45
N ARG A 540 -21.29 -24.63 -2.23
CA ARG A 540 -20.93 -23.44 -2.99
C ARG A 540 -20.96 -23.72 -4.49
N HIS A 541 -21.71 -22.93 -5.24
CA HIS A 541 -21.74 -23.00 -6.69
C HIS A 541 -20.45 -22.43 -7.29
N VAL A 542 -19.77 -23.22 -8.12
CA VAL A 542 -18.55 -22.89 -8.85
C VAL A 542 -18.89 -22.88 -10.35
N GLY A 543 -19.28 -21.72 -10.86
CA GLY A 543 -19.77 -21.62 -12.24
C GLY A 543 -21.10 -22.36 -12.47
N PRO A 544 -21.48 -22.65 -13.73
CA PRO A 544 -22.82 -23.16 -14.06
C PRO A 544 -22.97 -24.68 -13.80
N SER A 545 -21.90 -25.46 -13.93
CA SER A 545 -21.94 -26.93 -13.89
C SER A 545 -21.25 -27.58 -12.69
N VAL A 546 -20.56 -26.82 -11.83
CA VAL A 546 -19.75 -27.39 -10.73
C VAL A 546 -20.24 -26.87 -9.37
N ASP A 547 -20.40 -27.76 -8.41
CA ASP A 547 -20.73 -27.44 -7.01
C ASP A 547 -19.64 -28.00 -6.09
N LEU A 548 -19.21 -27.20 -5.12
CA LEU A 548 -18.21 -27.58 -4.12
C LEU A 548 -18.87 -27.63 -2.74
N ARG A 549 -18.68 -28.74 -2.03
CA ARG A 549 -19.09 -28.91 -0.64
C ARG A 549 -17.88 -29.16 0.24
N LEU A 550 -17.73 -28.41 1.32
CA LEU A 550 -16.73 -28.70 2.35
C LEU A 550 -17.36 -29.59 3.43
N PHE A 551 -16.65 -30.64 3.83
CA PHE A 551 -17.01 -31.48 4.96
C PHE A 551 -16.13 -31.11 6.16
N HIS A 552 -16.81 -30.83 7.27
CA HIS A 552 -16.21 -30.51 8.55
C HIS A 552 -17.07 -31.19 9.62
N GLU A 553 -16.46 -31.87 10.60
CA GLU A 553 -17.18 -32.32 11.79
C GLU A 553 -17.63 -31.07 12.57
N GLU A 554 -18.89 -31.03 13.02
CA GLU A 554 -19.55 -29.81 13.50
C GLU A 554 -18.81 -29.14 14.66
N HIS A 555 -18.04 -28.10 14.33
CA HIS A 555 -18.09 -26.82 15.03
C HIS A 555 -18.25 -25.71 13.98
N VAL A 556 -19.48 -25.57 13.48
CA VAL A 556 -19.87 -24.36 12.76
C VAL A 556 -20.06 -23.28 13.82
N ASP A 557 -19.22 -22.23 13.78
CA ASP A 557 -19.49 -20.99 14.49
C ASP A 557 -20.69 -20.31 13.80
N VAL A 558 -21.89 -20.73 14.24
CA VAL A 558 -23.18 -20.25 13.74
C VAL A 558 -23.27 -18.72 13.83
N GLU A 559 -22.56 -18.14 14.79
CA GLU A 559 -22.56 -16.71 15.03
C GLU A 559 -21.66 -15.96 14.05
N ALA A 560 -20.52 -16.54 13.65
CA ALA A 560 -19.68 -16.00 12.59
C ALA A 560 -20.41 -15.95 11.23
N GLU A 561 -21.19 -16.97 10.89
CA GLU A 561 -21.98 -17.00 9.65
C GLU A 561 -23.19 -16.06 9.72
N ARG A 562 -23.87 -15.96 10.88
CA ARG A 562 -24.93 -14.95 11.10
C ARG A 562 -24.39 -13.52 10.99
N LEU A 563 -23.23 -13.24 11.60
CA LEU A 563 -22.56 -11.94 11.55
C LEU A 563 -22.09 -11.59 10.13
N ARG A 564 -21.65 -12.57 9.35
CA ARG A 564 -21.32 -12.38 7.94
C ARG A 564 -22.57 -12.03 7.13
N LEU A 565 -23.65 -12.80 7.26
CA LEU A 565 -24.92 -12.54 6.57
C LEU A 565 -25.55 -11.19 6.98
N GLU A 566 -25.43 -10.78 8.25
CA GLU A 566 -25.85 -9.45 8.72
C GLU A 566 -24.97 -8.32 8.15
N ARG A 567 -23.65 -8.52 8.04
CA ARG A 567 -22.75 -7.55 7.36
C ARG A 567 -23.08 -7.42 5.87
N ASP A 568 -23.36 -8.53 5.21
CA ASP A 568 -23.72 -8.54 3.79
C ASP A 568 -25.10 -7.89 3.59
N LYS A 569 -26.06 -8.12 4.49
CA LYS A 569 -27.34 -7.40 4.53
C LYS A 569 -27.16 -5.88 4.61
N VAL A 570 -26.37 -5.39 5.55
CA VAL A 570 -26.12 -3.95 5.73
C VAL A 570 -25.44 -3.33 4.50
N LYS A 571 -24.46 -4.02 3.91
CA LYS A 571 -23.82 -3.55 2.67
C LYS A 571 -24.82 -3.45 1.51
N ILE A 572 -25.68 -4.45 1.34
CA ILE A 572 -26.71 -4.46 0.30
C ILE A 572 -27.73 -3.33 0.54
N GLU A 573 -28.16 -3.11 1.78
CA GLU A 573 -29.09 -2.03 2.17
C GLU A 573 -28.50 -0.63 1.93
N GLN A 574 -27.21 -0.43 2.23
CA GLN A 574 -26.53 0.84 1.94
C GLN A 574 -26.44 1.13 0.44
N GLN A 575 -26.15 0.10 -0.37
CA GLN A 575 -26.12 0.24 -1.83
C GLN A 575 -27.52 0.51 -2.41
N LEU A 576 -28.56 -0.15 -1.89
CA LEU A 576 -29.95 0.12 -2.25
C LEU A 576 -30.36 1.54 -1.88
N THR A 577 -30.03 2.01 -0.68
CA THR A 577 -30.33 3.40 -0.24
C THR A 577 -29.69 4.45 -1.14
N GLN A 578 -28.47 4.19 -1.62
CA GLN A 578 -27.77 5.09 -2.54
C GLN A 578 -28.44 5.09 -3.92
N LEU A 579 -28.85 3.93 -4.41
CA LEU A 579 -29.60 3.78 -5.66
C LEU A 579 -31.01 4.39 -5.56
N ASP A 580 -31.69 4.28 -4.43
CA ASP A 580 -33.00 4.88 -4.17
C ASP A 580 -32.93 6.40 -4.17
N LYS A 581 -31.91 6.98 -3.53
CA LYS A 581 -31.67 8.44 -3.59
C LYS A 581 -31.37 8.91 -5.00
N GLN A 582 -30.68 8.09 -5.79
CA GLN A 582 -30.36 8.40 -7.17
C GLN A 582 -31.60 8.29 -8.08
N LEU A 583 -32.38 7.22 -7.94
CA LEU A 583 -33.61 6.96 -8.71
C LEU A 583 -34.79 7.84 -8.25
N GLY A 584 -34.79 8.36 -7.02
CA GLY A 584 -35.77 9.31 -6.49
C GLY A 584 -35.47 10.77 -6.82
N ASN A 585 -34.32 11.08 -7.41
CA ASN A 585 -33.97 12.43 -7.83
C ASN A 585 -34.54 12.74 -9.21
N GLU A 586 -35.57 13.59 -9.28
CA GLU A 586 -36.23 13.99 -10.54
C GLU A 586 -35.26 14.61 -11.57
N SER A 587 -34.20 15.28 -11.11
CA SER A 587 -33.15 15.83 -11.98
C SER A 587 -32.29 14.73 -12.61
N PHE A 588 -32.04 13.63 -11.89
CA PHE A 588 -31.31 12.47 -12.42
C PHE A 588 -32.17 11.70 -13.43
N LEU A 589 -33.44 11.44 -13.13
CA LEU A 589 -34.35 10.74 -14.04
C LEU A 589 -34.60 11.49 -15.37
N SER A 590 -34.53 12.83 -15.35
CA SER A 590 -34.77 13.66 -16.52
C SER A 590 -33.52 14.02 -17.33
N ARG A 591 -32.33 14.03 -16.71
CA ARG A 591 -31.06 14.44 -17.37
C ARG A 591 -30.09 13.31 -17.65
N ALA A 592 -30.17 12.19 -16.94
CA ALA A 592 -29.27 11.07 -17.16
C ALA A 592 -29.66 10.29 -18.44
N PRO A 593 -28.68 9.74 -19.18
CA PRO A 593 -28.95 8.85 -20.31
C PRO A 593 -29.81 7.63 -19.93
N LYS A 594 -30.68 7.19 -20.85
CA LYS A 594 -31.69 6.15 -20.60
C LYS A 594 -31.06 4.81 -20.18
N ASP A 595 -29.93 4.46 -20.78
CA ASP A 595 -29.12 3.28 -20.45
C ASP A 595 -28.56 3.32 -19.02
N VAL A 596 -28.18 4.50 -18.52
CA VAL A 596 -27.71 4.70 -17.15
C VAL A 596 -28.86 4.53 -16.15
N VAL A 597 -30.04 5.06 -16.47
CA VAL A 597 -31.25 4.90 -15.65
C VAL A 597 -31.71 3.43 -15.63
N ASP A 598 -31.72 2.76 -16.78
CA ASP A 598 -32.14 1.36 -16.88
C ASP A 598 -31.16 0.42 -16.16
N ASN A 599 -29.86 0.70 -16.22
CA ASN A 599 -28.85 -0.06 -15.47
C ASN A 599 -28.98 0.15 -13.95
N ALA A 600 -29.25 1.37 -13.50
CA ALA A 600 -29.53 1.66 -12.09
C ALA A 600 -30.79 0.92 -11.58
N LYS A 601 -31.86 0.87 -12.39
CA LYS A 601 -33.08 0.10 -12.07
C LYS A 601 -32.83 -1.41 -12.02
N ARG A 602 -32.07 -1.96 -12.97
CA ARG A 602 -31.70 -3.39 -12.98
C ARG A 602 -30.88 -3.76 -11.74
N ARG A 603 -29.87 -2.96 -11.42
CA ARG A 603 -29.02 -3.18 -10.25
C ARG A 603 -29.78 -3.07 -8.94
N HIS A 604 -30.76 -2.15 -8.87
CA HIS A 604 -31.69 -2.07 -7.75
C HIS A 604 -32.53 -3.35 -7.60
N ALA A 605 -33.05 -3.91 -8.70
CA ALA A 605 -33.82 -5.16 -8.68
C ALA A 605 -32.99 -6.38 -8.23
N GLU A 606 -31.75 -6.50 -8.73
CA GLU A 606 -30.82 -7.57 -8.36
C GLU A 606 -30.46 -7.52 -6.87
N LEU A 607 -30.08 -6.35 -6.37
CA LEU A 607 -29.76 -6.15 -4.95
C LEU A 607 -30.98 -6.37 -4.04
N SER A 608 -32.18 -5.98 -4.49
CA SER A 608 -33.42 -6.24 -3.76
C SER A 608 -33.72 -7.74 -3.65
N GLN A 609 -33.42 -8.52 -4.69
CA GLN A 609 -33.58 -9.98 -4.68
C GLN A 609 -32.55 -10.65 -3.76
N GLN A 610 -31.29 -10.19 -3.78
CA GLN A 610 -30.25 -10.66 -2.87
C GLN A 610 -30.60 -10.37 -1.40
N LEU A 611 -31.08 -9.16 -1.11
CA LEU A 611 -31.53 -8.79 0.24
C LEU A 611 -32.64 -9.72 0.73
N ARG A 612 -33.59 -10.06 -0.15
CA ARG A 612 -34.71 -10.96 0.17
C ARG A 612 -34.23 -12.37 0.53
N LYS A 613 -33.26 -12.93 -0.20
CA LYS A 613 -32.65 -14.24 0.09
C LYS A 613 -31.84 -14.24 1.40
N VAL A 614 -31.09 -13.17 1.67
CA VAL A 614 -30.35 -13.00 2.92
C VAL A 614 -31.31 -12.87 4.11
N ALA A 615 -32.42 -12.13 3.94
CA ALA A 615 -33.47 -12.00 4.96
C ALA A 615 -34.20 -13.32 5.24
N GLU A 616 -34.59 -14.08 4.21
CA GLU A 616 -35.20 -15.41 4.36
C GLU A 616 -34.25 -16.40 5.07
N SER A 617 -32.95 -16.31 4.80
CA SER A 617 -31.92 -17.12 5.48
C SER A 617 -31.74 -16.75 6.95
N LEU A 618 -32.05 -15.50 7.33
CA LEU A 618 -32.06 -15.00 8.71
C LEU A 618 -33.38 -15.32 9.47
N GLU A 619 -34.47 -15.65 8.76
CA GLU A 619 -35.82 -15.83 9.33
C GLU A 619 -36.23 -17.29 9.62
N ARG A 620 -35.51 -18.33 9.13
CA ARG A 620 -35.84 -19.74 9.46
C ARG A 620 -35.73 -19.98 10.98
N PRO A 621 -36.81 -20.38 11.68
CA PRO A 621 -36.77 -20.60 13.12
C PRO A 621 -36.11 -21.96 13.41
N ARG A 622 -35.04 -21.96 14.21
CA ARG A 622 -34.53 -23.15 14.90
C ARG A 622 -34.58 -22.87 16.40
N ASP A 623 -35.44 -23.62 17.07
CA ASP A 623 -35.77 -23.50 18.49
C ASP A 623 -34.53 -23.64 19.38
N GLY A 624 -34.49 -22.82 20.43
CA GLY A 624 -33.59 -23.02 21.57
C GLY A 624 -32.81 -21.80 22.07
N GLY A 625 -33.49 -20.67 22.29
CA GLY A 625 -33.05 -19.66 23.28
C GLY A 625 -31.93 -18.68 22.88
N ARG A 626 -32.34 -17.53 22.34
CA ARG A 626 -31.57 -16.25 22.31
C ARG A 626 -31.33 -15.72 23.74
N ILE A 627 -30.29 -14.93 24.02
CA ILE A 627 -30.22 -13.46 23.78
C ILE A 627 -28.92 -13.02 23.08
N ILE A 628 -29.06 -11.92 22.33
CA ILE A 628 -28.20 -11.23 21.38
C ILE A 628 -27.67 -9.88 21.96
N SER A 629 -26.35 -9.64 21.82
CA SER A 629 -25.47 -8.43 21.59
C SER A 629 -25.82 -7.00 22.13
N VAL A 630 -24.87 -6.04 22.32
CA VAL A 630 -24.26 -5.15 21.28
C VAL A 630 -22.99 -4.36 21.74
N ASN A 631 -22.13 -4.09 20.75
CA ASN A 631 -20.87 -3.31 20.64
C ASN A 631 -21.04 -1.75 20.60
N LEU A 632 -20.23 -1.01 21.36
CA LEU A 632 -20.17 0.48 21.41
C LEU A 632 -19.10 1.13 20.47
N ARG A 633 -19.16 0.91 19.15
CA ARG A 633 -18.30 1.64 18.19
C ARG A 633 -18.96 2.74 17.36
N GLU A 634 -20.00 3.40 17.88
CA GLU A 634 -20.52 4.64 17.28
C GLU A 634 -20.15 5.96 17.98
N LEU A 635 -19.25 6.00 18.96
CA LEU A 635 -18.85 7.27 19.60
C LEU A 635 -17.34 7.35 19.96
N ALA A 636 -16.47 7.56 18.97
CA ALA A 636 -15.20 8.27 19.18
C ALA A 636 -14.55 8.70 17.85
N ARG A 637 -14.76 9.97 17.48
CA ARG A 637 -13.84 10.72 16.63
C ARG A 637 -12.64 11.16 17.49
N ASN A 638 -11.44 11.12 16.88
CA ASN A 638 -10.18 11.81 17.21
C ASN A 638 -9.03 11.02 17.87
N ASN A 639 -7.89 11.05 17.16
CA ASN A 639 -6.46 11.06 17.51
C ASN A 639 -5.97 10.52 18.87
N GLU A 640 -5.13 9.46 18.79
CA GLU A 640 -3.92 9.06 19.57
C GLU A 640 -3.81 9.29 21.11
N PRO A 641 -2.92 8.59 21.84
CA PRO A 641 -2.74 7.15 22.07
C PRO A 641 -2.82 6.79 23.59
N TYR A 642 -2.85 5.49 23.92
CA TYR A 642 -2.77 4.87 25.26
C TYR A 642 -4.05 4.73 26.13
N PHE A 643 -4.21 3.52 26.67
CA PHE A 643 -5.22 2.96 27.60
C PHE A 643 -6.53 2.49 26.96
N GLN A 644 -6.69 1.16 26.84
CA GLN A 644 -8.00 0.52 26.69
C GLN A 644 -8.20 -0.39 27.91
N PHE A 645 -8.61 0.25 29.00
CA PHE A 645 -9.67 -0.27 29.84
C PHE A 645 -10.81 0.71 29.66
N ASP A 646 -12.03 0.21 29.50
CA ASP A 646 -13.18 1.08 29.35
C ASP A 646 -13.41 1.92 30.64
N ARG A 647 -14.37 2.83 30.60
CA ARG A 647 -14.66 3.72 31.73
C ARG A 647 -15.19 2.94 32.94
N GLU A 648 -15.79 1.78 32.71
CA GLU A 648 -16.57 1.00 33.67
C GLU A 648 -15.65 0.00 34.38
N GLU A 649 -14.81 -0.73 33.64
CA GLU A 649 -13.68 -1.53 34.16
C GLU A 649 -12.84 -0.71 35.13
N ARG A 650 -12.63 0.57 34.81
CA ARG A 650 -11.85 1.49 35.64
C ARG A 650 -12.50 1.86 36.97
N HIS A 651 -13.81 2.06 36.96
CA HIS A 651 -14.57 2.38 38.18
C HIS A 651 -14.77 1.13 39.04
N MET A 652 -14.99 -0.02 38.40
CA MET A 652 -15.24 -1.28 39.09
C MET A 652 -14.01 -1.81 39.82
N ALA A 653 -12.81 -1.73 39.23
CA ALA A 653 -11.58 -2.13 39.93
C ALA A 653 -11.37 -1.33 41.24
N GLY A 654 -11.70 -0.04 41.21
CA GLY A 654 -11.62 0.84 42.38
C GLY A 654 -12.61 0.46 43.50
N ILE A 655 -13.85 0.13 43.13
CA ILE A 655 -14.89 -0.31 44.07
C ILE A 655 -14.50 -1.66 44.69
N LEU A 656 -14.06 -2.61 43.86
CA LEU A 656 -13.65 -3.94 44.33
C LEU A 656 -12.45 -3.89 45.24
N PHE A 657 -11.44 -3.08 44.93
CA PHE A 657 -10.33 -2.87 45.85
C PHE A 657 -10.82 -2.38 47.21
N HIS A 658 -11.71 -1.40 47.26
CA HIS A 658 -12.22 -0.87 48.53
C HIS A 658 -12.97 -1.93 49.34
N LEU A 659 -13.82 -2.74 48.67
CA LEU A 659 -14.55 -3.84 49.31
C LEU A 659 -13.61 -4.96 49.80
N LEU A 660 -12.58 -5.31 49.02
CA LEU A 660 -11.62 -6.38 49.30
C LEU A 660 -10.48 -5.94 50.22
N ASN A 661 -10.25 -4.64 50.40
CA ASN A 661 -9.25 -4.10 51.33
C ASN A 661 -9.58 -4.43 52.79
N HIS A 662 -10.84 -4.73 53.08
CA HIS A 662 -11.22 -5.36 54.34
C HIS A 662 -10.84 -6.84 54.30
N LYS A 663 -9.94 -7.21 55.21
CA LYS A 663 -9.37 -8.55 55.37
C LYS A 663 -10.41 -9.66 55.39
N ASP A 664 -11.48 -9.50 56.16
CA ASP A 664 -12.58 -10.48 56.26
C ASP A 664 -13.32 -10.67 54.92
N ASN A 665 -13.42 -9.62 54.10
CA ASN A 665 -14.14 -9.65 52.83
C ASN A 665 -13.33 -10.38 51.77
N ALA A 666 -12.04 -10.09 51.71
CA ALA A 666 -11.17 -10.78 50.77
C ALA A 666 -10.88 -12.22 51.19
N GLU A 667 -10.77 -12.52 52.48
CA GLU A 667 -10.70 -13.92 52.96
C GLU A 667 -11.91 -14.73 52.47
N ARG A 668 -13.12 -14.18 52.60
CA ARG A 668 -14.35 -14.79 52.08
C ARG A 668 -14.32 -14.99 50.56
N VAL A 669 -13.92 -13.97 49.81
CA VAL A 669 -13.90 -14.01 48.34
C VAL A 669 -12.89 -15.04 47.84
N VAL A 670 -11.70 -15.05 48.43
CA VAL A 670 -10.65 -16.01 48.11
C VAL A 670 -11.08 -17.44 48.46
N HIS A 671 -11.63 -17.67 49.66
CA HIS A 671 -12.08 -18.99 50.09
C HIS A 671 -13.24 -19.53 49.24
N LYS A 672 -14.17 -18.67 48.79
CA LYS A 672 -15.29 -19.08 47.94
C LYS A 672 -14.88 -19.28 46.47
N ALA A 673 -13.99 -18.44 45.94
CA ALA A 673 -13.51 -18.56 44.56
C ALA A 673 -12.68 -19.84 44.36
N GLU A 674 -11.82 -20.19 45.32
CA GLU A 674 -10.82 -21.26 45.17
C GLU A 674 -11.08 -22.50 46.05
N ARG A 675 -12.23 -22.57 46.75
CA ARG A 675 -12.65 -23.68 47.63
C ARG A 675 -11.55 -24.15 48.60
N ASN A 676 -11.51 -23.55 49.79
CA ASN A 676 -10.63 -23.92 50.93
C ASN A 676 -9.14 -23.59 50.73
N TRP A 677 -8.81 -22.46 50.11
CA TRP A 677 -7.44 -21.97 50.13
C TRP A 677 -7.13 -21.42 51.53
N GLU A 678 -6.21 -22.05 52.28
CA GLU A 678 -5.81 -21.60 53.62
C GLU A 678 -5.06 -20.27 53.53
N ILE A 679 -5.55 -19.20 54.16
CA ILE A 679 -4.96 -17.84 54.06
C ILE A 679 -4.27 -17.47 55.36
N ASN A 680 -3.02 -17.01 55.29
CA ASN A 680 -2.36 -16.42 56.44
C ASN A 680 -2.74 -14.95 56.56
N LEU A 681 -3.70 -14.70 57.45
CA LEU A 681 -4.22 -13.40 57.79
C LEU A 681 -3.14 -12.36 58.17
N ALA A 682 -1.97 -12.76 58.67
CA ALA A 682 -0.89 -11.84 59.01
C ALA A 682 -0.11 -11.30 57.79
N GLU A 683 -0.21 -11.96 56.64
CA GLU A 683 0.54 -11.62 55.41
C GLU A 683 -0.40 -11.18 54.27
N PHE A 684 -1.68 -10.97 54.58
CA PHE A 684 -2.74 -10.63 53.65
C PHE A 684 -2.63 -9.18 53.14
N GLY A 685 -2.73 -8.98 51.82
CA GLY A 685 -2.71 -7.64 51.20
C GLY A 685 -3.42 -7.58 49.85
N VAL A 686 -4.17 -6.50 49.61
CA VAL A 686 -4.85 -6.23 48.33
C VAL A 686 -4.17 -5.07 47.62
N TYR A 687 -3.99 -5.20 46.31
CA TYR A 687 -3.29 -4.21 45.47
C TYR A 687 -4.08 -3.85 44.23
N LEU A 688 -4.15 -2.55 43.92
CA LEU A 688 -4.84 -1.97 42.77
C LEU A 688 -3.93 -1.01 41.98
N ASP A 689 -4.16 -0.91 40.67
CA ASP A 689 -3.50 0.07 39.82
C ASP A 689 -3.82 1.53 40.16
N TYR A 690 -2.79 2.33 40.44
CA TYR A 690 -2.91 3.76 40.73
C TYR A 690 -3.55 4.61 39.61
N SER A 691 -3.45 4.20 38.34
CA SER A 691 -4.07 4.99 37.26
C SER A 691 -5.60 5.02 37.33
N TYR A 692 -6.22 4.02 37.94
CA TYR A 692 -7.67 3.84 37.97
C TYR A 692 -8.34 4.77 39.00
N PRO A 693 -7.89 4.83 40.28
CA PRO A 693 -8.39 5.79 41.26
C PRO A 693 -8.17 7.26 40.88
N ARG A 694 -7.05 7.58 40.20
CA ARG A 694 -6.78 8.93 39.71
C ARG A 694 -7.79 9.38 38.65
N ASP A 695 -8.19 8.46 37.76
CA ASP A 695 -9.19 8.74 36.72
C ASP A 695 -10.60 8.84 37.32
N LEU A 696 -10.90 8.05 38.36
CA LEU A 696 -12.13 8.14 39.17
C LEU A 696 -12.24 9.52 39.86
N TRP A 697 -11.16 9.99 40.51
CA TRP A 697 -11.09 11.31 41.15
C TRP A 697 -11.39 12.46 40.19
N ASN A 698 -10.78 12.44 39.00
CA ASN A 698 -10.97 13.50 38.01
C ASN A 698 -12.42 13.59 37.49
N LYS A 699 -13.24 12.53 37.66
CA LYS A 699 -14.66 12.50 37.28
C LYS A 699 -15.61 12.85 38.43
N MET A 700 -15.22 12.61 39.69
CA MET A 700 -16.00 13.01 40.86
C MET A 700 -16.07 14.54 41.05
N GLY A 701 -15.39 15.33 40.20
CA GLY A 701 -15.53 16.79 40.16
C GLY A 701 -14.88 17.54 41.33
N VAL A 702 -14.15 16.83 42.19
CA VAL A 702 -13.53 17.43 43.38
C VAL A 702 -12.26 18.17 42.96
N LYS A 703 -12.30 19.52 43.03
CA LYS A 703 -11.15 20.38 42.77
C LYS A 703 -10.12 20.18 43.88
N ALA A 704 -8.92 19.71 43.50
CA ALA A 704 -7.79 19.62 44.41
C ALA A 704 -6.79 20.73 44.10
N GLU A 705 -6.14 21.27 45.13
CA GLU A 705 -5.23 22.41 45.03
C GLU A 705 -3.87 22.05 44.38
N SER A 706 -3.50 20.76 44.34
CA SER A 706 -2.29 20.27 43.65
C SER A 706 -2.35 18.78 43.30
N ASN A 707 -1.44 18.29 42.44
CA ASN A 707 -1.31 16.86 42.11
C ASN A 707 -0.91 15.98 43.30
N ASN A 708 -0.15 16.53 44.26
CA ASN A 708 0.21 15.81 45.49
C ASN A 708 -1.02 15.72 46.42
N HIS A 709 -1.81 16.79 46.52
CA HIS A 709 -3.08 16.76 47.25
C HIS A 709 -4.06 15.73 46.68
N LYS A 710 -4.19 15.63 45.34
CA LYS A 710 -5.00 14.57 44.70
C LYS A 710 -4.56 13.17 45.11
N ARG A 711 -3.24 12.94 45.08
CA ARG A 711 -2.65 11.65 45.47
C ARG A 711 -2.91 11.34 46.93
N ASP A 712 -2.73 12.30 47.83
CA ASP A 712 -2.89 12.09 49.28
C ASP A 712 -4.35 11.86 49.68
N VAL A 713 -5.32 12.53 49.04
CA VAL A 713 -6.75 12.28 49.30
C VAL A 713 -7.21 10.95 48.71
N ILE A 714 -6.74 10.56 47.51
CA ILE A 714 -6.99 9.23 46.95
C ILE A 714 -6.40 8.14 47.87
N LEU A 715 -5.18 8.33 48.37
CA LEU A 715 -4.54 7.42 49.32
C LEU A 715 -5.28 7.41 50.68
N GLY A 716 -5.87 8.54 51.09
CA GLY A 716 -6.71 8.63 52.28
C GLY A 716 -8.07 7.93 52.14
N MET A 717 -8.69 7.97 50.96
CA MET A 717 -9.95 7.28 50.65
C MET A 717 -9.79 5.74 50.55
N LEU A 718 -8.61 5.27 50.16
CA LEU A 718 -8.31 3.85 49.95
C LEU A 718 -7.93 3.09 51.24
N GLY A 719 -8.00 3.74 52.40
CA GLY A 719 -7.75 3.11 53.70
C GLY A 719 -6.26 2.92 53.99
N SER A 720 -5.88 3.16 55.25
CA SER A 720 -4.50 3.28 55.72
C SER A 720 -3.72 1.96 55.67
N TYR A 721 -3.02 1.72 54.56
CA TYR A 721 -1.70 1.08 54.55
C TYR A 721 -0.80 1.85 53.58
N ARG A 722 0.34 2.34 54.08
CA ARG A 722 1.23 3.26 53.35
C ARG A 722 1.98 2.54 52.24
N PHE A 723 1.37 2.42 51.07
CA PHE A 723 2.12 2.12 49.86
C PHE A 723 2.90 3.38 49.45
N ASP A 724 4.21 3.39 49.68
CA ASP A 724 5.08 4.50 49.30
C ASP A 724 5.28 4.56 47.79
N THR A 725 4.30 5.19 47.14
CA THR A 725 4.26 5.47 45.71
C THR A 725 5.44 6.33 45.23
N SER A 726 6.24 6.93 46.14
CA SER A 726 7.46 7.66 45.76
C SER A 726 8.57 6.73 45.25
N ARG A 727 8.60 5.48 45.71
CA ARG A 727 9.53 4.43 45.24
C ARG A 727 9.24 3.94 43.81
N LEU A 728 7.99 4.03 43.35
CA LEU A 728 7.62 3.72 41.96
C LEU A 728 7.84 4.90 41.01
N ALA A 729 7.88 6.13 41.54
CA ALA A 729 7.92 7.36 40.76
C ALA A 729 9.33 7.82 40.36
N SER A 730 10.40 7.14 40.82
CA SER A 730 11.76 7.41 40.36
C SER A 730 11.91 6.95 38.91
N LEU A 731 11.61 7.85 37.96
CA LEU A 731 11.76 7.67 36.50
C LEU A 731 13.13 7.13 36.05
N LYS A 732 14.12 7.10 36.94
CA LYS A 732 15.46 6.57 36.72
C LYS A 732 15.51 5.05 36.72
N GLU A 733 14.86 4.39 37.69
CA GLU A 733 14.89 2.92 37.82
C GLU A 733 14.10 2.21 36.71
N VAL A 734 12.96 2.76 36.30
CA VAL A 734 12.16 2.21 35.19
C VAL A 734 12.86 2.43 33.85
N LYS A 735 13.50 3.59 33.65
CA LYS A 735 14.29 3.84 32.43
C LYS A 735 15.53 2.97 32.38
N GLU A 736 16.23 2.78 33.49
CA GLU A 736 17.35 1.85 33.61
C GLU A 736 16.90 0.40 33.40
N PHE A 737 15.75 -0.01 33.96
CA PHE A 737 15.12 -1.30 33.72
C PHE A 737 14.79 -1.50 32.24
N ASN A 738 14.08 -0.57 31.60
CA ASN A 738 13.74 -0.66 30.18
C ASN A 738 14.96 -0.57 29.25
N ALA A 739 15.96 0.24 29.59
CA ALA A 739 17.21 0.36 28.85
C ALA A 739 18.09 -0.90 28.98
N PHE A 740 17.96 -1.63 30.09
CA PHE A 740 18.63 -2.90 30.31
C PHE A 740 18.04 -4.02 29.42
N PHE A 741 16.72 -4.04 29.19
CA PHE A 741 16.05 -5.07 28.35
C PHE A 741 16.04 -4.79 26.85
N ILE A 742 15.98 -3.51 26.46
CA ILE A 742 15.72 -3.08 25.07
C ILE A 742 16.85 -2.16 24.54
N GLY A 743 17.85 -1.87 25.39
CA GLY A 743 18.97 -0.99 25.07
C GLY A 743 18.67 0.51 25.28
N PRO A 744 19.68 1.38 25.07
CA PRO A 744 19.64 2.80 25.42
C PRO A 744 18.62 3.65 24.63
N ARG A 745 17.95 3.08 23.62
CA ARG A 745 16.88 3.73 22.83
C ARG A 745 15.47 3.38 23.31
N ALA A 746 15.33 2.79 24.50
CA ALA A 746 14.05 2.34 25.05
C ALA A 746 12.96 3.43 24.97
N SER A 747 11.96 3.19 24.12
CA SER A 747 10.77 4.02 23.98
C SER A 747 9.51 3.19 24.22
N ARG A 748 8.40 3.86 24.57
CA ARG A 748 7.09 3.23 24.85
C ARG A 748 6.59 2.32 23.72
N LYS A 749 7.07 2.53 22.49
CA LYS A 749 6.73 1.77 21.28
C LYS A 749 7.54 0.47 21.16
N TYR A 750 8.82 0.48 21.54
CA TYR A 750 9.66 -0.73 21.54
C TYR A 750 9.32 -1.68 22.69
N ILE A 751 8.93 -1.11 23.83
CA ILE A 751 8.47 -1.85 25.01
C ILE A 751 7.25 -2.74 24.71
N GLN A 752 6.39 -2.34 23.77
CA GLN A 752 5.18 -3.08 23.39
C GLN A 752 5.40 -4.18 22.35
N SER A 753 6.65 -4.44 21.97
CA SER A 753 6.99 -5.46 20.98
C SER A 753 7.89 -6.51 21.64
N PRO A 754 7.29 -7.64 22.10
CA PRO A 754 8.01 -8.70 22.80
C PRO A 754 9.18 -9.30 22.04
N ALA A 755 9.14 -9.24 20.70
CA ALA A 755 10.23 -9.66 19.82
C ALA A 755 11.56 -8.91 20.06
N ASN A 756 11.55 -7.80 20.80
CA ASN A 756 12.75 -7.04 21.15
C ASN A 756 13.23 -7.26 22.59
N TRP A 757 12.67 -8.25 23.31
CA TRP A 757 13.02 -8.54 24.71
C TRP A 757 14.12 -9.60 24.78
N SER A 758 14.90 -9.60 25.87
CA SER A 758 15.89 -10.63 26.16
C SER A 758 15.54 -11.37 27.44
N LEU A 759 14.99 -12.58 27.32
CA LEU A 759 14.57 -13.41 28.47
C LEU A 759 15.74 -13.75 29.42
N THR A 760 16.95 -13.94 28.89
CA THR A 760 18.17 -14.20 29.67
C THR A 760 18.56 -13.02 30.55
N GLN A 761 18.37 -11.79 30.06
CA GLN A 761 18.62 -10.57 30.85
C GLN A 761 17.53 -10.38 31.92
N ILE A 762 16.27 -10.73 31.63
CA ILE A 762 15.14 -10.70 32.58
C ILE A 762 15.40 -11.60 33.79
N GLU A 763 15.85 -12.84 33.56
CA GLU A 763 16.18 -13.80 34.62
C GLU A 763 17.30 -13.27 35.55
N THR A 764 18.31 -12.60 34.97
CA THR A 764 19.50 -12.12 35.71
C THR A 764 19.17 -10.97 36.66
N SER A 765 18.22 -10.10 36.29
CA SER A 765 17.82 -8.94 37.11
C SER A 765 16.80 -9.26 38.21
N LEU A 766 16.06 -10.36 38.06
CA LEU A 766 14.97 -10.74 38.97
C LEU A 766 15.38 -11.79 40.00
N ARG A 767 16.64 -12.23 40.02
CA ARG A 767 17.13 -13.12 41.08
C ARG A 767 16.96 -12.45 42.45
N PRO A 768 16.20 -13.05 43.39
CA PRO A 768 15.93 -12.44 44.67
C PRO A 768 17.21 -12.34 45.47
N GLN A 769 17.71 -11.11 45.64
CA GLN A 769 18.57 -10.80 46.78
C GLN A 769 17.68 -10.19 47.86
N SER A 770 17.54 -10.88 48.99
CA SER A 770 16.86 -10.51 50.24
C SER A 770 15.32 -10.61 50.32
N SER A 771 14.88 -11.31 51.36
CA SER A 771 13.51 -11.69 51.75
C SER A 771 12.69 -10.55 52.39
N ASN A 772 12.43 -9.47 51.66
CA ASN A 772 11.62 -8.35 52.18
C ASN A 772 10.36 -8.17 51.33
N SER A 773 9.17 -8.29 51.94
CA SER A 773 7.85 -8.29 51.27
C SER A 773 7.58 -7.04 50.42
N ASP A 774 8.18 -5.90 50.77
CA ASP A 774 8.14 -4.68 49.95
C ASP A 774 8.83 -4.83 48.58
N ARG A 775 9.79 -5.75 48.44
CA ARG A 775 10.64 -5.90 47.25
C ARG A 775 9.95 -6.70 46.15
N ASP A 776 9.22 -7.75 46.51
CA ASP A 776 8.45 -8.58 45.57
C ASP A 776 7.28 -7.78 44.98
N LEU A 777 6.65 -6.95 45.82
CA LEU A 777 5.59 -6.02 45.44
C LEU A 777 6.06 -4.92 44.46
N VAL A 778 7.20 -4.28 44.74
CA VAL A 778 7.82 -3.30 43.83
C VAL A 778 8.20 -3.95 42.50
N THR A 779 8.63 -5.22 42.54
CA THR A 779 9.02 -5.97 41.34
C THR A 779 7.81 -6.31 40.47
N ALA A 780 6.70 -6.75 41.05
CA ALA A 780 5.46 -7.00 40.32
C ALA A 780 4.88 -5.72 39.68
N CYS A 781 5.04 -4.57 40.34
CA CYS A 781 4.67 -3.26 39.79
C CYS A 781 5.61 -2.77 38.68
N LYS A 782 6.93 -3.04 38.79
CA LYS A 782 7.91 -2.77 37.73
C LYS A 782 7.64 -3.60 36.47
N ILE A 783 7.29 -4.87 36.63
CA ILE A 783 6.90 -5.79 35.54
C ILE A 783 5.61 -5.29 34.84
N LYS A 784 4.60 -4.85 35.58
CA LYS A 784 3.38 -4.23 35.01
C LYS A 784 3.70 -3.01 34.13
N TRP A 785 4.52 -2.09 34.63
CA TRP A 785 4.89 -0.87 33.91
C TRP A 785 5.79 -1.15 32.70
N ALA A 786 6.65 -2.17 32.80
CA ALA A 786 7.55 -2.56 31.74
C ALA A 786 6.89 -3.41 30.66
N PHE A 787 5.91 -4.26 30.96
CA PHE A 787 5.44 -5.27 30.00
C PHE A 787 3.97 -5.17 29.61
N LYS A 788 3.20 -4.25 30.23
CA LYS A 788 1.75 -4.07 29.98
C LYS A 788 0.89 -5.32 30.22
N ALA A 789 1.46 -6.36 30.81
CA ALA A 789 0.82 -7.63 31.08
C ALA A 789 0.64 -7.75 32.61
N LYS A 790 -0.55 -7.46 33.16
CA LYS A 790 -0.93 -7.86 34.53
C LYS A 790 -2.46 -7.80 34.76
N PRO A 791 -3.02 -8.64 35.66
CA PRO A 791 -4.36 -8.47 36.27
C PRO A 791 -4.59 -7.09 36.89
N ASP A 792 -5.87 -6.70 36.99
CA ASP A 792 -6.32 -5.42 37.53
C ASP A 792 -6.14 -5.31 39.04
N ILE A 793 -6.40 -6.41 39.76
CA ILE A 793 -6.28 -6.52 41.22
C ILE A 793 -5.44 -7.76 41.55
N VAL A 794 -4.55 -7.64 42.55
CA VAL A 794 -3.85 -8.81 43.11
C VAL A 794 -4.06 -8.85 44.61
N ILE A 795 -4.49 -10.01 45.09
CA ILE A 795 -4.69 -10.32 46.50
C ILE A 795 -3.62 -11.33 46.90
N HIS A 796 -2.69 -10.93 47.76
CA HIS A 796 -1.74 -11.86 48.36
C HIS A 796 -2.40 -12.60 49.51
N ALA A 797 -2.37 -13.93 49.44
CA ALA A 797 -2.83 -14.80 50.52
C ALA A 797 -1.68 -15.04 51.53
N ASP A 798 -0.44 -15.13 51.04
CA ASP A 798 0.81 -15.15 51.82
C ASP A 798 2.04 -14.81 50.92
N ARG A 799 3.26 -15.07 51.40
CA ARG A 799 4.52 -14.82 50.67
C ARG A 799 4.67 -15.58 49.35
N GLU A 800 4.03 -16.73 49.21
CA GLU A 800 4.21 -17.63 48.06
C GLU A 800 2.96 -17.69 47.17
N ARG A 801 1.80 -17.21 47.66
CA ARG A 801 0.50 -17.40 47.01
C ARG A 801 -0.25 -16.08 46.75
N ALA A 802 -0.78 -15.93 45.53
CA ALA A 802 -1.58 -14.75 45.15
C ALA A 802 -2.80 -15.07 44.28
N LEU A 803 -3.95 -14.47 44.59
CA LEU A 803 -5.14 -14.45 43.72
C LEU A 803 -5.12 -13.18 42.86
N CYS A 804 -5.01 -13.38 41.56
CA CYS A 804 -5.01 -12.37 40.52
C CYS A 804 -6.42 -12.23 39.95
N ILE A 805 -7.04 -11.06 40.10
CA ILE A 805 -8.38 -10.79 39.57
C ILE A 805 -8.27 -9.87 38.36
N GLU A 806 -8.86 -10.29 37.24
CA GLU A 806 -8.89 -9.52 35.99
C GLU A 806 -10.34 -9.24 35.59
N LEU A 807 -10.64 -7.97 35.34
CA LEU A 807 -11.95 -7.49 34.94
C LEU A 807 -11.98 -7.43 33.41
N LYS A 808 -12.74 -8.31 32.78
CA LYS A 808 -12.90 -8.34 31.32
C LYS A 808 -14.36 -8.03 31.00
N LEU A 809 -14.71 -6.74 30.93
CA LEU A 809 -16.09 -6.35 30.64
C LEU A 809 -16.38 -6.30 29.15
N GLU A 810 -15.39 -6.07 28.26
CA GLU A 810 -15.64 -6.09 26.80
C GLU A 810 -14.34 -6.09 25.92
N SER A 811 -13.40 -7.03 26.09
CA SER A 811 -12.16 -7.04 25.28
C SER A 811 -11.71 -8.41 24.72
N VAL A 812 -11.12 -8.37 23.53
CA VAL A 812 -10.44 -9.50 22.86
C VAL A 812 -9.00 -9.57 23.36
N GLU A 813 -8.55 -10.75 23.83
CA GLU A 813 -7.16 -10.96 24.23
C GLU A 813 -6.18 -10.72 23.06
N GLY A 814 -5.17 -9.87 23.29
CA GLY A 814 -4.05 -9.74 22.36
C GLY A 814 -3.13 -10.95 22.41
N SER A 815 -2.52 -11.29 21.27
CA SER A 815 -1.54 -12.38 21.15
C SER A 815 -0.13 -11.83 20.94
N TYR A 816 0.85 -12.33 21.70
CA TYR A 816 2.26 -11.94 21.67
C TYR A 816 3.11 -12.96 20.88
N PRO A 817 3.82 -12.57 19.80
CA PRO A 817 4.71 -13.46 19.07
C PRO A 817 6.14 -13.49 19.65
N SER A 818 6.81 -14.64 19.60
CA SER A 818 8.26 -14.77 19.89
C SER A 818 9.02 -15.33 18.67
N GLU A 819 10.30 -15.00 18.55
CA GLU A 819 11.18 -15.49 17.49
C GLU A 819 11.65 -16.94 17.73
N ALA A 820 12.15 -17.60 16.68
CA ALA A 820 12.51 -19.02 16.68
C ALA A 820 13.75 -19.37 17.52
N SER A 821 14.65 -18.41 17.77
CA SER A 821 15.88 -18.58 18.55
C SER A 821 15.62 -18.79 20.05
N GLU A 822 14.53 -18.23 20.58
CA GLU A 822 14.15 -18.30 22.00
C GLU A 822 13.48 -19.63 22.38
N LYS A 823 12.85 -20.30 21.39
CA LYS A 823 12.21 -21.62 21.56
C LYS A 823 13.19 -22.72 21.96
N LYS A 824 14.47 -22.56 21.61
CA LYS A 824 15.56 -23.50 21.91
C LYS A 824 16.04 -23.35 23.36
N LEU A 825 16.25 -22.11 23.82
CA LEU A 825 16.70 -21.80 25.18
C LEU A 825 15.68 -22.23 26.25
N LEU A 826 14.38 -22.04 25.97
CA LEU A 826 13.29 -22.47 26.86
C LEU A 826 13.19 -24.00 26.98
N ARG A 827 13.50 -24.75 25.90
CA ARG A 827 13.54 -26.23 25.89
C ARG A 827 14.74 -26.81 26.62
N GLU A 828 15.91 -26.19 26.50
CA GLU A 828 17.16 -26.71 27.07
C GLU A 828 17.27 -26.54 28.60
N ARG A 829 16.47 -25.66 29.22
CA ARG A 829 16.56 -25.33 30.65
C ARG A 829 15.49 -25.96 31.55
N GLY A 830 14.64 -26.86 31.03
CA GLY A 830 13.72 -27.63 31.87
C GLY A 830 12.62 -26.82 32.55
N LEU A 831 12.32 -25.59 32.08
CA LEU A 831 11.21 -24.73 32.55
C LEU A 831 9.81 -25.28 32.20
N PHE A 832 9.74 -26.56 31.85
CA PHE A 832 8.52 -27.29 31.57
C PHE A 832 8.38 -28.37 32.64
N ALA A 833 7.50 -28.18 33.62
CA ALA A 833 6.93 -29.34 34.29
C ALA A 833 6.31 -30.25 33.22
N GLU A 834 6.58 -31.55 33.29
CA GLU A 834 6.22 -32.52 32.25
C GLU A 834 4.76 -32.36 31.81
N GLY A 835 4.55 -31.93 30.56
CA GLY A 835 3.25 -31.98 29.89
C GLY A 835 2.58 -30.65 29.49
N LYS A 836 3.13 -29.46 29.78
CA LYS A 836 2.54 -28.19 29.29
C LYS A 836 3.49 -27.45 28.34
N VAL A 837 3.14 -27.41 27.05
CA VAL A 837 3.85 -26.62 26.03
C VAL A 837 3.19 -25.26 25.91
N LEU A 838 3.91 -24.17 26.20
CA LEU A 838 3.48 -22.82 25.87
C LEU A 838 3.38 -22.70 24.33
N GLN A 839 2.16 -22.67 23.79
CA GLN A 839 1.92 -22.49 22.37
C GLN A 839 2.11 -21.00 22.01
N LEU A 840 2.86 -20.75 20.94
CA LEU A 840 3.08 -19.41 20.40
C LEU A 840 2.27 -19.26 19.10
N PRO A 841 1.61 -18.10 18.86
CA PRO A 841 1.65 -16.89 19.68
C PRO A 841 0.95 -17.06 21.03
N MET A 842 1.49 -16.43 22.08
CA MET A 842 1.04 -16.59 23.47
C MET A 842 0.00 -15.53 23.79
N SER A 843 -1.09 -15.88 24.46
CA SER A 843 -2.07 -14.87 24.86
C SER A 843 -1.50 -13.96 25.95
N GLN A 844 -2.11 -12.79 26.12
CA GLN A 844 -1.75 -11.89 27.22
C GLN A 844 -1.88 -12.54 28.58
N THR A 845 -2.90 -13.38 28.76
CA THR A 845 -3.11 -14.12 30.00
C THR A 845 -2.04 -15.19 30.22
N ASP A 846 -1.60 -15.90 29.18
CA ASP A 846 -0.55 -16.91 29.31
C ASP A 846 0.82 -16.30 29.63
N LEU A 847 1.12 -15.13 29.07
CA LEU A 847 2.33 -14.37 29.39
C LEU A 847 2.32 -13.87 30.84
N GLN A 848 1.17 -13.40 31.33
CA GLN A 848 1.02 -12.98 32.72
C GLN A 848 1.21 -14.14 33.70
N LYS A 849 0.62 -15.30 33.41
CA LYS A 849 0.81 -16.52 34.20
C LYS A 849 2.29 -16.84 34.29
N PHE A 850 2.99 -16.92 33.16
CA PHE A 850 4.43 -17.17 33.11
C PHE A 850 5.25 -16.15 33.92
N LEU A 851 5.00 -14.85 33.76
CA LEU A 851 5.73 -13.80 34.50
C LEU A 851 5.51 -13.87 36.02
N MET A 852 4.31 -14.25 36.47
CA MET A 852 3.96 -14.27 37.89
C MET A 852 4.39 -15.59 38.58
N THR A 853 4.21 -16.73 37.92
CA THR A 853 4.56 -18.05 38.48
C THR A 853 6.04 -18.38 38.29
N GLU A 854 6.54 -18.33 37.07
CA GLU A 854 7.90 -18.81 36.75
C GLU A 854 8.98 -17.76 37.05
N LEU A 855 8.67 -16.47 36.90
CA LEU A 855 9.66 -15.39 37.09
C LEU A 855 9.63 -14.74 38.47
N LEU A 856 8.47 -14.65 39.12
CA LEU A 856 8.36 -14.13 40.49
C LEU A 856 8.25 -15.22 41.55
N GLY A 857 8.07 -16.48 41.16
CA GLY A 857 7.96 -17.61 42.09
C GLY A 857 6.67 -17.64 42.89
N LEU A 858 5.61 -16.95 42.43
CA LEU A 858 4.31 -16.89 43.12
C LEU A 858 3.35 -17.93 42.55
N ASP A 859 2.79 -18.80 43.39
CA ASP A 859 1.64 -19.65 43.03
C ASP A 859 0.40 -18.76 42.84
N CYS A 860 0.13 -18.40 41.58
CA CYS A 860 -0.88 -17.44 41.21
C CYS A 860 -2.15 -18.11 40.67
N ARG A 861 -3.28 -17.83 41.31
CA ARG A 861 -4.63 -18.17 40.82
C ARG A 861 -5.20 -16.99 40.05
N PHE A 862 -5.84 -17.23 38.91
CA PHE A 862 -6.40 -16.15 38.08
C PHE A 862 -7.92 -16.27 38.04
N LEU A 863 -8.61 -15.27 38.57
CA LEU A 863 -10.06 -15.15 38.53
C LEU A 863 -10.45 -14.10 37.49
N PHE A 864 -11.11 -14.54 36.42
CA PHE A 864 -11.62 -13.65 35.40
C PHE A 864 -13.09 -13.34 35.67
N ILE A 865 -13.39 -12.06 35.77
CA ILE A 865 -14.75 -11.58 36.00
C ILE A 865 -15.29 -11.06 34.67
N THR A 866 -16.38 -11.67 34.20
CA THR A 866 -16.97 -11.39 32.89
C THR A 866 -18.47 -11.10 33.01
N ARG A 867 -19.05 -10.45 32.01
CA ARG A 867 -20.50 -10.18 31.98
C ARG A 867 -21.34 -11.44 31.71
N HIS A 868 -20.78 -12.44 31.02
CA HIS A 868 -21.45 -13.71 30.68
C HIS A 868 -20.58 -14.93 31.03
N LYS A 869 -21.24 -16.07 31.29
CA LYS A 869 -20.59 -17.35 31.58
C LYS A 869 -20.01 -17.93 30.29
N THR A 870 -18.69 -18.04 30.19
CA THR A 870 -17.96 -18.59 29.03
C THR A 870 -17.39 -19.98 29.36
N SER A 871 -17.37 -20.89 28.39
CA SER A 871 -16.86 -22.26 28.59
C SER A 871 -15.37 -22.36 28.28
N GLY A 872 -14.57 -22.90 29.20
CA GLY A 872 -13.18 -23.31 28.94
C GLY A 872 -12.09 -22.73 29.87
N THR A 873 -12.42 -21.76 30.72
CA THR A 873 -11.52 -21.15 31.73
C THR A 873 -12.28 -20.88 33.03
N GLU A 874 -11.58 -20.81 34.17
CA GLU A 874 -12.16 -20.43 35.47
C GLU A 874 -12.60 -18.96 35.44
N CYS A 875 -13.81 -18.72 34.92
CA CYS A 875 -14.45 -17.43 34.80
C CYS A 875 -15.74 -17.41 35.63
N VAL A 876 -16.03 -16.30 36.31
CA VAL A 876 -17.28 -16.10 37.05
C VAL A 876 -18.06 -14.95 36.41
N SER A 877 -19.37 -15.10 36.29
CA SER A 877 -20.20 -13.98 35.86
C SER A 877 -20.20 -12.90 36.93
N TRP A 878 -20.41 -11.65 36.50
CA TRP A 878 -20.50 -10.52 37.42
C TRP A 878 -21.56 -10.72 38.51
N SER A 879 -22.73 -11.26 38.15
CA SER A 879 -23.80 -11.58 39.09
C SER A 879 -23.37 -12.63 40.13
N ASP A 880 -22.67 -13.68 39.68
CA ASP A 880 -22.21 -14.76 40.56
C ASP A 880 -21.10 -14.24 41.49
N PHE A 881 -20.22 -13.36 41.00
CA PHE A 881 -19.17 -12.71 41.78
C PHE A 881 -19.74 -11.73 42.83
N LEU A 882 -20.74 -10.93 42.49
CA LEU A 882 -21.44 -10.07 43.45
C LEU A 882 -22.08 -10.90 44.59
N GLY A 883 -22.62 -12.08 44.27
CA GLY A 883 -23.08 -13.03 45.29
C GLY A 883 -21.96 -13.56 46.22
N LEU A 884 -20.69 -13.53 45.79
CA LEU A 884 -19.55 -13.82 46.67
C LEU A 884 -19.35 -12.71 47.70
N LEU A 885 -19.68 -11.47 47.32
CA LEU A 885 -19.56 -10.23 48.09
C LEU A 885 -20.78 -9.92 48.96
N GLU A 886 -21.78 -10.79 49.15
CA GLU A 886 -22.91 -10.51 50.06
C GLU A 886 -23.06 -11.50 51.24
N PRO A 887 -23.59 -11.06 52.40
CA PRO A 887 -23.79 -9.66 52.81
C PRO A 887 -22.51 -9.12 53.46
N LEU A 888 -22.07 -7.94 53.05
CA LEU A 888 -20.94 -7.22 53.65
C LEU A 888 -21.46 -6.16 54.63
N PRO A 889 -20.95 -6.10 55.88
CA PRO A 889 -21.42 -5.12 56.84
C PRO A 889 -20.87 -3.72 56.49
N ASN A 890 -21.77 -2.73 56.39
CA ASN A 890 -21.49 -1.29 56.32
C ASN A 890 -20.52 -0.81 55.20
N PRO A 891 -20.79 -1.07 53.91
CA PRO A 891 -20.08 -0.35 52.86
C PRO A 891 -20.34 1.17 52.99
N PRO A 892 -19.35 2.05 52.74
CA PRO A 892 -19.58 3.48 52.75
C PRO A 892 -20.73 3.88 51.81
N PRO A 893 -21.55 4.90 52.14
CA PRO A 893 -22.78 5.21 51.39
C PRO A 893 -22.58 5.43 49.89
N TYR A 894 -21.42 5.97 49.48
CA TYR A 894 -21.08 6.17 48.09
C TYR A 894 -20.70 4.88 47.35
N ILE A 895 -20.17 3.87 48.06
CA ILE A 895 -19.91 2.52 47.53
C ILE A 895 -21.23 1.76 47.41
N ALA A 896 -22.09 1.85 48.42
CA ALA A 896 -23.43 1.22 48.39
C ALA A 896 -24.27 1.75 47.20
N ALA A 897 -24.31 3.07 47.03
CA ALA A 897 -24.97 3.70 45.89
C ALA A 897 -24.29 3.37 44.55
N ALA A 898 -22.96 3.17 44.52
CA ALA A 898 -22.27 2.76 43.30
C ALA A 898 -22.55 1.30 42.92
N LEU A 899 -22.71 0.40 43.91
CA LEU A 899 -23.10 -0.99 43.68
C LEU A 899 -24.55 -1.11 43.18
N GLU A 900 -25.50 -0.37 43.79
CA GLU A 900 -26.88 -0.28 43.29
C GLU A 900 -26.95 0.30 41.86
N ASN A 901 -26.12 1.30 41.56
CA ASN A 901 -26.06 1.87 40.22
C ASN A 901 -25.29 1.00 39.21
N ALA A 902 -24.38 0.13 39.66
CA ALA A 902 -23.64 -0.79 38.78
C ALA A 902 -24.56 -1.86 38.17
N GLU A 903 -25.57 -2.32 38.92
CA GLU A 903 -26.64 -3.16 38.36
C GLU A 903 -27.43 -2.40 37.28
N HIS A 904 -27.73 -1.12 37.49
CA HIS A 904 -28.45 -0.29 36.52
C HIS A 904 -27.62 0.15 35.31
N LEU A 905 -26.31 0.37 35.46
CA LEU A 905 -25.38 0.78 34.39
C LEU A 905 -25.07 -0.37 33.42
N LEU A 906 -25.21 -1.62 33.86
CA LEU A 906 -24.91 -2.83 33.08
C LEU A 906 -26.18 -3.64 32.72
N ALA A 907 -27.38 -3.06 32.90
CA ALA A 907 -28.68 -3.72 32.70
C ALA A 907 -29.26 -3.70 31.26
N PRO A 908 -28.69 -2.96 30.30
CA PRO A 908 -28.81 -3.33 28.88
C PRO A 908 -27.47 -3.77 28.28
#